data_AF-A0A7X5UBB2-F1
#
_entry.id   AF-A0A7X5UBB2-F1
#
_cell.length_a   1.000
_cell.length_b   1.000
_cell.length_c   1.000
_cell.angle_alpha   90.00
_cell.angle_beta   90.00
_cell.angle_gamma   90.00
#
_symmetry.space_group_name_H-M   'P 1'
#
loop_
_entity.id
_entity.type
_entity.pdbx_description
1 polymer ?
#
loop_
_entity_poly.entity_id
_entity_poly.type
_entity_poly.pdbx_seq_one_letter_code
_entity_poly.pdbx_strand_id
1 'polypeptide(L)'
;MGYEHFITGAKGGGSAHTPVEAPDTLRSISYFQVEDALSEGEIGGLVNGLQSVKLDGTPVANADGTLNFTSVSVQQRTGTQDQTYVPGYGDVKNEIGISTELKSATPWVRAVSNRELSAVAITLQVDSIQQSNTKNGDINGYLIAYSIDVQTDGGAWQTVINSAFNGKASAPYQRTHRIDLPAATTGWNVRVRRLTANANSATIADTTRVVSITEIIDAKLRYPNTAYVAISGDASQFSNVPARSYVCWGRIIRVPSNYDPQTRAYTGAWDGTLKPAWTDNPAWVLYDMILNNRFGLGDRIDASLVDKWELYRIAQYCDQLVGDGKGGQEPRFRCSAYLQTRQDGFKLLSDLASIVRGVSYWMGGSLTTVADMPADPVYPYTAANVIGGRFTYQSSARKTRCSAALVTWNDPANSYKQAVEYVEDTAAIARYGLQQVELVAMGCTSQGQAHRAGLWAITTSQVETDSVTFAVGLDGLRAAPGQIITVQDPNRSGARQGGRLSAATAGMVTVDRSPDQVAVGDTLTVVRPTGLSETRTISRIDGRDLYVSQGFTEIPVAQSVWSVESGTLALQTFRVLSVTEDTSGDKIQFTISAIQHNASKFAHIDDGAQIQIPPISKLPVGTQVPPTNVRISSHQVVEQGIANNVMTIEWTAAAGAALYKVEWQKDSGQWIQAGTVATTSVDVVGIYTGTYVARVTAFNNGNTPSLAALSQPTAVTGKTGSPPALVSLKATALPFGIALDWAFPEGASDTQRTEIFASTSAVRPDVAGTLAYKMGDYAYPGDHTELHGLAAGASLFFWGRIVDKAGNVGPFYPPTGAVNGQSVTDPDALQDYWRNTIGRGALQKELMTEIDAANGVAGQVQQQAKDIVKNAQDIAKEILDRQSADQGLGSFITTVSQKADDTAAQVSRLTTRTGDAENNIVTLQRTTGEQATQLSQLGTMVGQHTASITNLQQTQANQANQISELQVSSAPPVKAGADSTKAGANVRKAGIYTYSVARVDGDLAQAIKTEQLTAQVGAYSAQIQTIQQAQATLDGKVSASVVTKVGVTSDGKYYQAGFGLGIDNSGGTVQSQFLVTVDTFAIIGSSAGGSTTYPFVFQGGQLFLSQALIGKGWITDAMIGNSIQATAVDSLGRPIWELNKTTGFVQRSADATGSSELTAKSLNFYDPNGTLRVRLGRWT
;
A
#
# COMPACT_ATOMS: atom_id res chain seq x y z
N MET A 1 71.76 -47.64 -85.19
CA MET A 1 72.11 -47.31 -83.79
C MET A 1 71.35 -46.05 -83.43
N GLY A 2 70.68 -46.05 -82.27
CA GLY A 2 69.53 -45.20 -81.95
C GLY A 2 69.85 -43.71 -81.74
N TYR A 3 68.83 -42.89 -81.98
CA TYR A 3 68.85 -41.44 -81.80
C TYR A 3 67.88 -41.06 -80.67
N GLU A 4 68.35 -40.29 -79.70
CA GLU A 4 67.53 -39.55 -78.74
C GLU A 4 67.83 -38.06 -78.88
N HIS A 5 66.77 -37.28 -79.10
CA HIS A 5 66.77 -35.83 -78.99
C HIS A 5 66.27 -35.43 -77.60
N PHE A 6 67.09 -34.65 -76.89
CA PHE A 6 66.76 -34.03 -75.62
C PHE A 6 65.64 -32.97 -75.79
N ILE A 7 64.54 -33.12 -75.04
CA ILE A 7 63.50 -32.10 -74.88
C ILE A 7 63.68 -31.47 -73.49
N THR A 8 63.96 -30.17 -73.47
CA THR A 8 64.03 -29.31 -72.27
C THR A 8 62.63 -28.88 -71.84
N GLY A 9 62.19 -29.30 -70.65
CA GLY A 9 60.92 -28.89 -70.03
C GLY A 9 61.08 -27.71 -69.07
N ALA A 10 60.30 -26.64 -69.26
CA ALA A 10 60.10 -25.58 -68.29
C ALA A 10 58.96 -25.95 -67.33
N LYS A 11 59.24 -26.00 -66.01
CA LYS A 11 58.23 -26.15 -64.95
C LYS A 11 57.43 -24.85 -64.81
N GLY A 12 56.19 -24.84 -65.26
CA GLY A 12 55.17 -23.87 -64.83
C GLY A 12 54.33 -24.47 -63.71
N GLY A 13 54.53 -24.02 -62.47
CA GLY A 13 53.69 -24.37 -61.33
C GLY A 13 52.35 -23.63 -61.41
N GLY A 14 51.26 -24.37 -61.58
CA GLY A 14 49.88 -23.87 -61.41
C GLY A 14 49.17 -24.71 -60.35
N SER A 15 48.72 -24.05 -59.28
CA SER A 15 47.92 -24.67 -58.22
C SER A 15 46.62 -25.25 -58.80
N ALA A 16 46.33 -26.52 -58.53
CA ALA A 16 45.07 -27.14 -58.92
C ALA A 16 43.95 -26.63 -57.99
N HIS A 17 43.02 -25.83 -58.54
CA HIS A 17 41.81 -25.40 -57.83
C HIS A 17 40.83 -26.58 -57.73
N THR A 18 40.34 -26.86 -56.53
CA THR A 18 39.26 -27.85 -56.33
C THR A 18 37.93 -27.11 -56.49
N PRO A 19 37.07 -27.51 -57.43
CA PRO A 19 35.77 -26.87 -57.63
C PRO A 19 34.95 -26.81 -56.34
N VAL A 20 34.40 -25.63 -56.03
CA VAL A 20 33.56 -25.38 -54.86
C VAL A 20 32.12 -25.15 -55.31
N GLU A 21 31.19 -25.91 -54.73
CA GLU A 21 29.76 -25.72 -54.93
C GLU A 21 29.21 -24.74 -53.88
N ALA A 22 28.56 -23.67 -54.33
CA ALA A 22 27.87 -22.74 -53.44
C ALA A 22 26.69 -23.44 -52.74
N PRO A 23 26.39 -23.08 -51.48
CA PRO A 23 25.22 -23.62 -50.78
C PRO A 23 23.91 -23.15 -51.44
N ASP A 24 22.85 -23.93 -51.28
CA ASP A 24 21.51 -23.55 -51.74
C ASP A 24 20.98 -22.36 -50.90
N THR A 25 20.72 -21.24 -51.57
CA THR A 25 20.33 -19.97 -50.95
C THR A 25 18.85 -19.63 -51.09
N LEU A 26 18.11 -20.33 -51.96
CA LEU A 26 16.66 -20.15 -52.11
C LEU A 26 15.91 -21.14 -51.23
N ARG A 27 15.28 -20.63 -50.15
CA ARG A 27 14.46 -21.41 -49.20
C ARG A 27 13.02 -20.90 -49.19
N SER A 28 12.07 -21.82 -48.99
CA SER A 28 10.65 -21.50 -49.03
C SER A 28 10.29 -20.50 -47.92
N ILE A 29 9.55 -19.44 -48.27
CA ILE A 29 9.02 -18.46 -47.32
C ILE A 29 7.59 -18.84 -46.93
N SER A 30 7.37 -19.07 -45.65
CA SER A 30 6.02 -19.15 -45.08
C SER A 30 5.65 -17.80 -44.50
N TYR A 31 4.40 -17.37 -44.65
CA TYR A 31 3.89 -16.16 -44.00
C TYR A 31 3.08 -16.53 -42.76
N PHE A 32 3.19 -15.74 -41.70
CA PHE A 32 2.20 -15.78 -40.63
C PHE A 32 1.08 -14.77 -40.93
N GLN A 33 -0.13 -15.07 -40.46
CA GLN A 33 -1.29 -14.18 -40.53
C GLN A 33 -2.00 -14.25 -39.17
N VAL A 34 -2.24 -13.08 -38.56
CA VAL A 34 -2.89 -12.96 -37.24
C VAL A 34 -3.93 -11.84 -37.29
N GLU A 35 -5.10 -12.08 -36.71
CA GLU A 35 -6.11 -11.04 -36.42
C GLU A 35 -6.27 -10.90 -34.91
N ASP A 36 -5.97 -9.73 -34.38
CA ASP A 36 -6.09 -9.41 -32.95
C ASP A 36 -7.23 -8.39 -32.72
N ALA A 37 -8.23 -8.78 -31.94
CA ALA A 37 -9.27 -7.86 -31.49
C ALA A 37 -8.72 -6.90 -30.41
N LEU A 38 -8.89 -5.60 -30.64
CA LEU A 38 -8.41 -4.55 -29.75
C LEU A 38 -9.49 -4.04 -28.78
N SER A 39 -10.71 -3.82 -29.27
CA SER A 39 -11.79 -3.23 -28.48
C SER A 39 -13.15 -3.55 -29.08
N GLU A 40 -14.16 -3.70 -28.22
CA GLU A 40 -15.55 -3.95 -28.58
C GLU A 40 -16.33 -2.65 -28.89
N GLY A 41 -15.88 -1.87 -29.87
CA GLY A 41 -16.55 -0.67 -30.38
C GLY A 41 -15.56 0.30 -31.01
N GLU A 42 -16.05 1.43 -31.51
CA GLU A 42 -15.22 2.37 -32.25
C GLU A 42 -14.11 2.97 -31.37
N ILE A 43 -12.86 2.96 -31.86
CA ILE A 43 -11.69 3.54 -31.20
C ILE A 43 -11.06 4.64 -32.07
N GLY A 44 -10.25 5.52 -31.46
CA GLY A 44 -9.53 6.57 -32.20
C GLY A 44 -8.42 6.05 -33.13
N GLY A 45 -8.07 4.76 -33.07
CA GLY A 45 -7.09 4.13 -33.95
C GLY A 45 -5.71 3.94 -33.30
N LEU A 46 -4.70 3.53 -34.08
CA LEU A 46 -3.30 3.47 -33.62
C LEU A 46 -2.75 4.88 -33.41
N VAL A 47 -2.12 5.13 -32.25
CA VAL A 47 -1.67 6.48 -31.85
C VAL A 47 -0.61 7.07 -32.80
N ASN A 48 0.39 6.28 -33.16
CA ASN A 48 1.54 6.67 -34.00
C ASN A 48 1.67 5.78 -35.25
N GLY A 49 0.55 5.33 -35.82
CA GLY A 49 0.54 4.44 -36.99
C GLY A 49 1.33 3.15 -36.75
N LEU A 50 2.24 2.79 -37.66
CA LEU A 50 3.03 1.56 -37.56
C LEU A 50 4.01 1.52 -36.37
N GLN A 51 4.37 2.66 -35.79
CA GLN A 51 5.21 2.70 -34.58
C GLN A 51 4.46 2.17 -33.35
N SER A 52 3.13 2.25 -33.37
CA SER A 52 2.26 1.75 -32.31
C SER A 52 2.13 0.23 -32.29
N VAL A 53 2.60 -0.48 -33.33
CA VAL A 53 2.55 -1.94 -33.41
C VAL A 53 3.95 -2.47 -33.13
N LYS A 54 4.10 -3.30 -32.10
CA LYS A 54 5.38 -3.91 -31.75
C LYS A 54 5.30 -5.43 -31.85
N LEU A 55 6.31 -6.03 -32.48
CA LEU A 55 6.53 -7.48 -32.60
C LEU A 55 7.76 -7.86 -31.77
N ASP A 56 7.58 -8.76 -30.80
CA ASP A 56 8.57 -9.12 -29.78
C ASP A 56 9.19 -7.90 -29.07
N GLY A 57 8.37 -6.86 -28.87
CA GLY A 57 8.77 -5.60 -28.24
C GLY A 57 9.43 -4.57 -29.17
N THR A 58 9.75 -4.94 -30.41
CA THR A 58 10.34 -4.03 -31.42
C THR A 58 9.24 -3.39 -32.27
N PRO A 59 9.19 -2.06 -32.41
CA PRO A 59 8.17 -1.40 -33.22
C PRO A 59 8.33 -1.74 -34.71
N VAL A 60 7.23 -1.84 -35.45
CA VAL A 60 7.26 -2.19 -36.89
C VAL A 60 7.94 -1.08 -37.69
N ALA A 61 7.68 0.18 -37.34
CA ALA A 61 8.37 1.35 -37.88
C ALA A 61 9.11 2.12 -36.79
N ASN A 62 10.25 2.70 -37.12
CA ASN A 62 10.98 3.64 -36.27
C ASN A 62 10.37 5.05 -36.34
N ALA A 63 10.86 5.94 -35.47
CA ALA A 63 10.44 7.34 -35.41
C ALA A 63 10.64 8.08 -36.76
N ASP A 64 11.66 7.69 -37.53
CA ASP A 64 12.00 8.25 -38.85
C ASP A 64 11.23 7.59 -40.02
N GLY A 65 10.35 6.63 -39.73
CA GLY A 65 9.55 5.91 -40.74
C GLY A 65 10.25 4.70 -41.36
N THR A 66 11.49 4.38 -40.99
CA THR A 66 12.16 3.16 -41.45
C THR A 66 11.52 1.92 -40.83
N LEU A 67 11.36 0.85 -41.61
CA LEU A 67 10.75 -0.40 -41.15
C LEU A 67 11.81 -1.33 -40.55
N ASN A 68 11.54 -1.89 -39.37
CA ASN A 68 12.43 -2.85 -38.70
C ASN A 68 12.27 -4.28 -39.24
N PHE A 69 11.17 -4.57 -39.92
CA PHE A 69 10.86 -5.87 -40.50
C PHE A 69 10.58 -5.72 -42.00
N THR A 70 10.94 -6.74 -42.77
CA THR A 70 10.74 -6.75 -44.22
C THR A 70 9.47 -7.52 -44.55
N SER A 71 8.65 -7.01 -45.47
CA SER A 71 7.42 -7.69 -45.88
C SER A 71 6.38 -7.89 -44.77
N VAL A 72 6.41 -7.07 -43.71
CA VAL A 72 5.32 -6.98 -42.73
C VAL A 72 4.24 -6.02 -43.22
N SER A 73 2.99 -6.48 -43.24
CA SER A 73 1.80 -5.70 -43.55
C SER A 73 0.91 -5.63 -42.31
N VAL A 74 0.44 -4.43 -41.99
CA VAL A 74 -0.48 -4.17 -40.89
C VAL A 74 -1.70 -3.46 -41.45
N GLN A 75 -2.87 -4.01 -41.19
CA GLN A 75 -4.15 -3.39 -41.52
C GLN A 75 -4.97 -3.20 -40.26
N GLN A 76 -5.57 -2.03 -40.08
CA GLN A 76 -6.42 -1.72 -38.95
C GLN A 76 -7.88 -1.55 -39.38
N ARG A 77 -8.79 -1.94 -38.49
CA ARG A 77 -10.19 -1.53 -38.51
C ARG A 77 -10.53 -0.89 -37.15
N THR A 78 -11.09 0.31 -37.18
CA THR A 78 -11.33 1.12 -35.98
C THR A 78 -12.61 0.73 -35.25
N GLY A 79 -13.41 -0.21 -35.76
CA GLY A 79 -14.64 -0.66 -35.10
C GLY A 79 -15.88 0.15 -35.47
N THR A 80 -15.95 0.76 -36.66
CA THR A 80 -17.18 1.43 -37.11
C THR A 80 -18.27 0.41 -37.48
N GLN A 81 -19.53 0.83 -37.47
CA GLN A 81 -20.66 -0.02 -37.87
C GLN A 81 -20.53 -0.49 -39.33
N ASP A 82 -20.13 0.40 -40.23
CA ASP A 82 -20.04 0.15 -41.68
C ASP A 82 -18.64 -0.31 -42.15
N GLN A 83 -17.80 -0.79 -41.23
CA GLN A 83 -16.42 -1.12 -41.56
C GLN A 83 -16.29 -2.27 -42.57
N THR A 84 -15.29 -2.15 -43.43
CA THR A 84 -14.99 -3.13 -44.48
C THR A 84 -14.22 -4.33 -43.92
N TYR A 85 -14.32 -5.48 -44.61
CA TYR A 85 -13.51 -6.67 -44.28
C TYR A 85 -12.02 -6.41 -44.57
N VAL A 86 -11.12 -7.21 -43.97
CA VAL A 86 -9.69 -7.19 -44.30
C VAL A 86 -9.41 -8.25 -45.38
N PRO A 87 -8.90 -7.87 -46.56
CA PRO A 87 -8.53 -8.83 -47.59
C PRO A 87 -7.38 -9.76 -47.14
N GLY A 88 -7.45 -11.02 -47.55
CA GLY A 88 -6.40 -12.01 -47.32
C GLY A 88 -6.50 -12.83 -46.02
N TYR A 89 -7.59 -12.72 -45.26
CA TYR A 89 -7.80 -13.47 -44.02
C TYR A 89 -9.05 -14.36 -44.12
N GLY A 90 -8.83 -15.68 -44.07
CA GLY A 90 -9.84 -16.72 -44.30
C GLY A 90 -10.23 -16.84 -45.77
N ASP A 91 -10.05 -18.02 -46.38
CA ASP A 91 -10.32 -18.20 -47.81
C ASP A 91 -10.80 -19.60 -48.23
N VAL A 92 -11.52 -19.63 -49.36
CA VAL A 92 -11.79 -20.85 -50.13
C VAL A 92 -10.88 -20.83 -51.35
N LYS A 93 -10.04 -21.86 -51.46
CA LYS A 93 -9.04 -22.00 -52.52
C LYS A 93 -9.46 -23.06 -53.52
N ASN A 94 -9.40 -22.74 -54.80
CA ASN A 94 -9.53 -23.68 -55.89
C ASN A 94 -8.25 -23.63 -56.74
N GLU A 95 -7.40 -24.65 -56.63
CA GLU A 95 -6.12 -24.70 -57.33
C GLU A 95 -6.26 -25.38 -58.70
N ILE A 96 -5.79 -24.68 -59.75
CA ILE A 96 -5.76 -25.19 -61.12
C ILE A 96 -4.29 -25.43 -61.50
N GLY A 97 -3.91 -26.69 -61.69
CA GLY A 97 -2.60 -27.08 -62.19
C GLY A 97 -2.41 -26.70 -63.67
N ILE A 98 -1.29 -26.06 -63.98
CA ILE A 98 -0.92 -25.56 -65.32
C ILE A 98 0.37 -26.23 -65.81
N SER A 99 1.43 -26.16 -64.99
CA SER A 99 2.77 -26.73 -65.26
C SER A 99 3.41 -26.33 -66.61
N THR A 100 3.19 -25.09 -67.07
CA THR A 100 3.73 -24.58 -68.35
C THR A 100 5.08 -23.89 -68.15
N GLU A 101 6.06 -24.19 -69.01
CA GLU A 101 7.36 -23.50 -69.00
C GLU A 101 7.21 -22.02 -69.40
N LEU A 102 7.81 -21.13 -68.61
CA LEU A 102 7.82 -19.69 -68.81
C LEU A 102 9.07 -19.27 -69.60
N LYS A 103 8.89 -18.86 -70.85
CA LYS A 103 9.96 -18.40 -71.75
C LYS A 103 9.99 -16.88 -71.88
N SER A 104 11.16 -16.29 -72.09
CA SER A 104 11.31 -14.83 -72.24
C SER A 104 10.67 -14.29 -73.52
N ALA A 105 10.57 -15.11 -74.57
CA ALA A 105 9.98 -14.71 -75.85
C ALA A 105 8.44 -14.75 -75.87
N THR A 106 7.81 -15.52 -74.98
CA THR A 106 6.36 -15.73 -74.98
C THR A 106 5.80 -15.62 -73.56
N PRO A 107 5.00 -14.58 -73.26
CA PRO A 107 4.42 -14.44 -71.95
C PRO A 107 3.31 -15.48 -71.73
N TRP A 108 3.14 -15.93 -70.49
CA TRP A 108 1.99 -16.76 -70.12
C TRP A 108 0.81 -15.85 -69.81
N VAL A 109 -0.35 -16.05 -70.42
CA VAL A 109 -1.56 -15.24 -70.21
C VAL A 109 -2.75 -16.16 -69.89
N ARG A 110 -3.56 -15.79 -68.91
CA ARG A 110 -4.78 -16.51 -68.52
C ARG A 110 -5.92 -15.53 -68.24
N ALA A 111 -7.08 -15.82 -68.82
CA ALA A 111 -8.32 -15.13 -68.50
C ALA A 111 -8.95 -15.70 -67.21
N VAL A 112 -9.46 -14.82 -66.38
CA VAL A 112 -10.12 -15.09 -65.09
C VAL A 112 -11.48 -14.41 -65.13
N SER A 113 -12.54 -15.20 -65.30
CA SER A 113 -13.92 -14.70 -65.54
C SER A 113 -14.83 -14.78 -64.32
N ASN A 114 -14.45 -15.54 -63.28
CA ASN A 114 -15.24 -15.63 -62.05
C ASN A 114 -15.11 -14.32 -61.24
N ARG A 115 -16.14 -13.48 -61.30
CA ARG A 115 -16.19 -12.16 -60.66
C ARG A 115 -16.31 -12.20 -59.13
N GLU A 116 -16.54 -13.37 -58.55
CA GLU A 116 -16.60 -13.55 -57.10
C GLU A 116 -15.20 -13.65 -56.46
N LEU A 117 -14.16 -13.87 -57.27
CA LEU A 117 -12.78 -13.97 -56.82
C LEU A 117 -12.30 -12.67 -56.19
N SER A 118 -11.63 -12.81 -55.05
CA SER A 118 -10.99 -11.70 -54.33
C SER A 118 -9.51 -11.57 -54.72
N ALA A 119 -8.87 -12.70 -55.03
CA ALA A 119 -7.49 -12.76 -55.50
C ALA A 119 -7.25 -13.99 -56.38
N VAL A 120 -6.12 -13.99 -57.08
CA VAL A 120 -5.52 -15.22 -57.61
C VAL A 120 -4.11 -15.37 -57.06
N ALA A 121 -3.71 -16.59 -56.72
CA ALA A 121 -2.34 -16.89 -56.35
C ALA A 121 -1.63 -17.66 -57.47
N ILE A 122 -0.54 -17.11 -57.98
CA ILE A 122 0.26 -17.72 -59.04
C ILE A 122 1.49 -18.37 -58.42
N THR A 123 1.62 -19.68 -58.58
CA THR A 123 2.79 -20.44 -58.15
C THR A 123 3.77 -20.55 -59.30
N LEU A 124 4.94 -19.94 -59.13
CA LEU A 124 6.07 -20.05 -60.04
C LEU A 124 7.08 -21.05 -59.47
N GLN A 125 7.63 -21.90 -60.33
CA GLN A 125 8.67 -22.85 -59.97
C GLN A 125 9.90 -22.62 -60.81
N VAL A 126 11.05 -22.82 -60.20
CA VAL A 126 12.33 -23.05 -60.88
C VAL A 126 12.67 -24.51 -60.63
N ASP A 127 12.95 -25.29 -61.69
CA ASP A 127 13.25 -26.72 -61.54
C ASP A 127 14.61 -26.94 -60.86
N SER A 128 15.58 -26.09 -61.19
CA SER A 128 16.85 -25.84 -60.48
C SER A 128 17.44 -24.53 -60.98
N ILE A 129 18.23 -23.83 -60.17
CA ILE A 129 18.89 -22.58 -60.55
C ILE A 129 20.33 -22.60 -60.09
N GLN A 130 21.26 -22.64 -61.05
CA GLN A 130 22.69 -22.70 -60.80
C GLN A 130 23.46 -22.38 -62.07
N GLN A 131 24.66 -21.85 -61.90
CA GLN A 131 25.59 -21.54 -62.97
C GLN A 131 26.96 -22.20 -62.69
N SER A 132 27.38 -23.09 -63.58
CA SER A 132 28.72 -23.67 -63.57
C SER A 132 29.72 -22.73 -64.26
N ASN A 133 30.80 -22.41 -63.56
CA ASN A 133 31.90 -21.61 -64.09
C ASN A 133 32.83 -22.47 -64.93
N THR A 134 32.86 -22.20 -66.24
CA THR A 134 33.64 -22.98 -67.22
C THR A 134 35.16 -22.81 -67.12
N LYS A 135 35.67 -21.90 -66.28
CA LYS A 135 37.11 -21.67 -66.09
C LYS A 135 37.70 -22.38 -64.88
N ASN A 136 36.92 -22.59 -63.82
CA ASN A 136 37.40 -23.18 -62.56
C ASN A 136 36.49 -24.28 -61.99
N GLY A 137 35.34 -24.57 -62.60
CA GLY A 137 34.43 -25.65 -62.21
C GLY A 137 33.46 -25.30 -61.06
N ASP A 138 33.56 -24.10 -60.46
CA ASP A 138 32.70 -23.71 -59.35
C ASP A 138 31.23 -23.60 -59.77
N ILE A 139 30.30 -23.94 -58.86
CA ILE A 139 28.86 -23.81 -59.08
C ILE A 139 28.33 -22.66 -58.22
N ASN A 140 27.83 -21.61 -58.87
CA ASN A 140 27.29 -20.41 -58.23
C ASN A 140 25.78 -20.27 -58.45
N GLY A 141 25.14 -19.35 -57.71
CA GLY A 141 23.75 -18.96 -57.95
C GLY A 141 23.55 -18.18 -59.25
N TYR A 142 22.31 -18.12 -59.73
CA TYR A 142 21.93 -17.40 -60.94
C TYR A 142 20.71 -16.50 -60.68
N LEU A 143 20.43 -15.54 -61.56
CA LEU A 143 19.33 -14.58 -61.42
C LEU A 143 18.34 -14.68 -62.59
N ILE A 144 17.07 -14.91 -62.27
CA ILE A 144 15.96 -14.97 -63.21
C ILE A 144 14.90 -13.97 -62.78
N ALA A 145 14.83 -12.83 -63.45
CA ALA A 145 13.83 -11.79 -63.24
C ALA A 145 12.52 -12.12 -63.97
N TYR A 146 11.39 -11.82 -63.34
CA TYR A 146 10.04 -12.00 -63.88
C TYR A 146 9.09 -10.89 -63.38
N SER A 147 8.01 -10.66 -64.12
CA SER A 147 6.93 -9.75 -63.71
C SER A 147 5.56 -10.42 -63.86
N ILE A 148 4.62 -10.05 -63.00
CA ILE A 148 3.20 -10.43 -63.10
C ILE A 148 2.40 -9.16 -63.36
N ASP A 149 1.57 -9.17 -64.39
CA ASP A 149 0.70 -8.06 -64.77
C ASP A 149 -0.77 -8.49 -64.72
N VAL A 150 -1.66 -7.56 -64.34
CA VAL A 150 -3.11 -7.73 -64.36
C VAL A 150 -3.73 -6.72 -65.33
N GLN A 151 -4.72 -7.15 -66.08
CA GLN A 151 -5.57 -6.32 -66.92
C GLN A 151 -7.01 -6.50 -66.44
N THR A 152 -7.65 -5.41 -66.01
CA THR A 152 -9.06 -5.40 -65.56
C THR A 152 -9.95 -4.87 -66.67
N ASP A 153 -11.05 -5.55 -66.97
CA ASP A 153 -12.08 -5.11 -67.93
C ASP A 153 -11.54 -4.68 -69.32
N GLY A 154 -10.51 -5.36 -69.81
CA GLY A 154 -9.88 -5.05 -71.10
C GLY A 154 -9.04 -3.77 -71.13
N GLY A 155 -8.76 -3.15 -69.98
CA GLY A 155 -7.95 -1.94 -69.83
C GLY A 155 -6.45 -2.13 -70.12
N ALA A 156 -5.61 -1.22 -69.63
CA ALA A 156 -4.16 -1.38 -69.76
C ALA A 156 -3.62 -2.48 -68.83
N TRP A 157 -2.53 -3.14 -69.23
CA TRP A 157 -1.79 -4.04 -68.35
C TRP A 157 -1.10 -3.25 -67.24
N GLN A 158 -1.35 -3.62 -65.98
CA GLN A 158 -0.70 -3.05 -64.81
C GLN A 158 0.22 -4.10 -64.18
N THR A 159 1.51 -3.79 -64.03
CA THR A 159 2.45 -4.67 -63.33
C THR A 159 2.17 -4.64 -61.83
N VAL A 160 1.77 -5.79 -61.28
CA VAL A 160 1.46 -5.96 -59.85
C VAL A 160 2.63 -6.57 -59.07
N ILE A 161 3.46 -7.39 -59.72
CA ILE A 161 4.68 -7.97 -59.14
C ILE A 161 5.84 -7.76 -60.10
N ASN A 162 6.97 -7.31 -59.57
CA ASN A 162 8.26 -7.27 -60.25
C ASN A 162 9.31 -7.88 -59.33
N SER A 163 9.80 -9.08 -59.65
CA SER A 163 10.61 -9.88 -58.73
C SER A 163 11.60 -10.79 -59.48
N ALA A 164 12.43 -11.52 -58.75
CA ALA A 164 13.39 -12.46 -59.33
C ALA A 164 13.62 -13.67 -58.43
N PHE A 165 13.93 -14.81 -59.05
CA PHE A 165 14.69 -15.87 -58.39
C PHE A 165 16.16 -15.48 -58.44
N ASN A 166 16.79 -15.29 -57.29
CA ASN A 166 18.18 -14.86 -57.20
C ASN A 166 18.90 -15.73 -56.17
N GLY A 167 19.71 -16.67 -56.63
CA GLY A 167 20.42 -17.60 -55.76
C GLY A 167 20.66 -18.96 -56.40
N LYS A 168 21.00 -19.94 -55.56
CA LYS A 168 21.19 -21.34 -55.96
C LYS A 168 20.10 -22.23 -55.36
N ALA A 169 19.56 -23.15 -56.15
CA ALA A 169 18.74 -24.26 -55.68
C ALA A 169 19.00 -25.50 -56.55
N SER A 170 19.41 -26.59 -55.92
CA SER A 170 19.66 -27.88 -56.59
C SER A 170 18.39 -28.74 -56.75
N ALA A 171 17.28 -28.34 -56.11
CA ALA A 171 15.97 -28.99 -56.19
C ALA A 171 14.87 -27.99 -56.62
N PRO A 172 13.70 -28.47 -57.08
CA PRO A 172 12.60 -27.60 -57.46
C PRO A 172 12.22 -26.63 -56.34
N TYR A 173 12.26 -25.34 -56.65
CA TYR A 173 11.92 -24.26 -55.72
C TYR A 173 10.68 -23.53 -56.21
N GLN A 174 9.63 -23.50 -55.38
CA GLN A 174 8.37 -22.83 -55.68
C GLN A 174 8.24 -21.53 -54.90
N ARG A 175 7.65 -20.52 -55.54
CA ARG A 175 7.24 -19.27 -54.92
C ARG A 175 5.84 -18.90 -55.41
N THR A 176 4.91 -18.74 -54.47
CA THR A 176 3.53 -18.34 -54.75
C THR A 176 3.35 -16.86 -54.51
N HIS A 177 2.74 -16.15 -55.47
CA HIS A 177 2.39 -14.74 -55.36
C HIS A 177 0.88 -14.60 -55.35
N ARG A 178 0.31 -14.10 -54.25
CA ARG A 178 -1.10 -13.68 -54.20
C ARG A 178 -1.24 -12.32 -54.89
N ILE A 179 -2.20 -12.20 -55.79
CA ILE A 179 -2.53 -11.01 -56.55
C ILE A 179 -3.99 -10.67 -56.24
N ASP A 180 -4.22 -9.62 -55.46
CA ASP A 180 -5.57 -9.13 -55.19
C ASP A 180 -6.17 -8.53 -56.47
N LEU A 181 -7.41 -8.92 -56.77
CA LEU A 181 -8.09 -8.56 -58.00
C LEU A 181 -8.92 -7.28 -57.78
N PRO A 182 -8.72 -6.22 -58.58
CA PRO A 182 -9.56 -5.02 -58.52
C PRO A 182 -11.00 -5.34 -58.89
N ALA A 183 -12.00 -4.56 -58.45
CA ALA A 183 -13.39 -4.79 -58.89
C ALA A 183 -13.52 -4.78 -60.43
N ALA A 184 -14.21 -5.79 -61.00
CA ALA A 184 -14.37 -5.95 -62.44
C ALA A 184 -15.82 -6.26 -62.84
N THR A 185 -16.20 -5.80 -64.04
CA THR A 185 -17.53 -5.99 -64.63
C THR A 185 -17.57 -7.20 -65.57
N THR A 186 -16.47 -7.43 -66.28
CA THR A 186 -16.30 -8.50 -67.28
C THR A 186 -15.28 -9.55 -66.85
N GLY A 187 -14.27 -9.18 -66.07
CA GLY A 187 -13.26 -10.09 -65.53
C GLY A 187 -11.84 -9.53 -65.65
N TRP A 188 -10.85 -10.40 -65.48
CA TRP A 188 -9.42 -10.05 -65.53
C TRP A 188 -8.65 -10.93 -66.50
N ASN A 189 -7.57 -10.41 -67.06
CA ASN A 189 -6.50 -11.23 -67.62
C ASN A 189 -5.25 -11.08 -66.75
N VAL A 190 -4.59 -12.19 -66.45
CA VAL A 190 -3.34 -12.20 -65.70
C VAL A 190 -2.23 -12.72 -66.60
N ARG A 191 -1.09 -12.02 -66.59
CA ARG A 191 0.06 -12.32 -67.43
C ARG A 191 1.33 -12.45 -66.60
N VAL A 192 2.09 -13.51 -66.82
CA VAL A 192 3.43 -13.68 -66.27
C VAL A 192 4.44 -13.52 -67.40
N ARG A 193 5.45 -12.68 -67.19
CA ARG A 193 6.55 -12.44 -68.14
C ARG A 193 7.88 -12.77 -67.49
N ARG A 194 8.72 -13.51 -68.21
CA ARG A 194 10.12 -13.67 -67.83
C ARG A 194 10.93 -12.52 -68.45
N LEU A 195 11.68 -11.78 -67.61
CA LEU A 195 12.47 -10.62 -68.02
C LEU A 195 13.92 -10.99 -68.35
N THR A 196 14.50 -11.96 -67.66
CA THR A 196 15.82 -12.52 -68.02
C THR A 196 15.67 -13.44 -69.22
N ALA A 197 16.51 -13.29 -70.26
CA ALA A 197 16.52 -14.20 -71.41
C ALA A 197 16.78 -15.66 -70.98
N ASN A 198 16.15 -16.63 -71.64
CA ASN A 198 16.49 -18.04 -71.44
C ASN A 198 17.97 -18.28 -71.79
N ALA A 199 18.73 -18.89 -70.88
CA ALA A 199 20.16 -19.11 -71.04
C ALA A 199 20.49 -20.12 -72.14
N ASN A 200 19.62 -21.13 -72.34
CA ASN A 200 19.79 -22.20 -73.34
C ASN A 200 21.19 -22.85 -73.32
N SER A 201 21.75 -23.05 -72.12
CA SER A 201 23.11 -23.56 -71.92
C SER A 201 23.09 -24.81 -71.04
N ALA A 202 24.01 -25.76 -71.31
CA ALA A 202 24.26 -26.88 -70.41
C ALA A 202 24.95 -26.44 -69.10
N THR A 203 25.49 -25.22 -69.04
CA THR A 203 26.22 -24.67 -67.88
C THR A 203 25.35 -23.80 -66.97
N ILE A 204 24.12 -23.49 -67.36
CA ILE A 204 23.19 -22.66 -66.58
C ILE A 204 21.84 -23.38 -66.53
N ALA A 205 21.40 -23.76 -65.33
CA ALA A 205 20.05 -24.22 -65.10
C ALA A 205 19.15 -23.02 -64.81
N ASP A 206 18.13 -22.79 -65.64
CA ASP A 206 17.23 -21.63 -65.53
C ASP A 206 15.78 -21.93 -65.93
N THR A 207 15.39 -23.21 -65.98
CA THR A 207 14.04 -23.62 -66.37
C THR A 207 13.03 -23.15 -65.32
N THR A 208 12.17 -22.21 -65.72
CA THR A 208 11.12 -21.63 -64.89
C THR A 208 9.75 -22.04 -65.42
N ARG A 209 8.79 -22.33 -64.54
CA ARG A 209 7.43 -22.77 -64.87
C ARG A 209 6.39 -21.96 -64.12
N VAL A 210 5.23 -21.78 -64.73
CA VAL A 210 3.99 -21.44 -64.04
C VAL A 210 3.33 -22.77 -63.65
N VAL A 211 3.37 -23.11 -62.37
CA VAL A 211 2.89 -24.41 -61.86
C VAL A 211 1.39 -24.42 -61.70
N SER A 212 0.84 -23.41 -61.03
CA SER A 212 -0.59 -23.33 -60.77
C SER A 212 -1.07 -21.89 -60.67
N ILE A 213 -2.37 -21.74 -60.91
CA ILE A 213 -3.14 -20.55 -60.52
C ILE A 213 -4.20 -21.03 -59.55
N THR A 214 -4.18 -20.49 -58.34
CA THR A 214 -5.19 -20.74 -57.33
C THR A 214 -6.17 -19.58 -57.35
N GLU A 215 -7.42 -19.87 -57.63
CA GLU A 215 -8.52 -18.94 -57.49
C GLU A 215 -8.89 -18.83 -56.00
N ILE A 216 -8.94 -17.61 -55.47
CA ILE A 216 -9.16 -17.36 -54.05
C ILE A 216 -10.40 -16.48 -53.86
N ILE A 217 -11.37 -17.01 -53.11
CA ILE A 217 -12.49 -16.24 -52.58
C ILE A 217 -12.22 -16.02 -51.10
N ASP A 218 -11.97 -14.78 -50.70
CA ASP A 218 -11.83 -14.46 -49.28
C ASP A 218 -13.19 -14.58 -48.59
N ALA A 219 -13.20 -15.15 -47.39
CA ALA A 219 -14.33 -15.05 -46.50
C ALA A 219 -14.52 -13.57 -46.13
N LYS A 220 -15.57 -12.93 -46.65
CA LYS A 220 -15.86 -11.50 -46.41
C LYS A 220 -16.48 -11.27 -45.02
N LEU A 221 -15.83 -11.79 -43.98
CA LEU A 221 -16.23 -11.60 -42.59
C LEU A 221 -16.00 -10.13 -42.21
N ARG A 222 -17.09 -9.46 -41.87
CA ARG A 222 -17.05 -8.13 -41.24
C ARG A 222 -17.34 -8.34 -39.77
N TYR A 223 -16.64 -7.58 -38.92
CA TYR A 223 -16.84 -7.61 -37.48
C TYR A 223 -17.40 -6.26 -36.97
N PRO A 224 -18.62 -5.83 -37.34
CA PRO A 224 -19.14 -4.51 -36.95
C PRO A 224 -19.01 -4.21 -35.45
N ASN A 225 -18.60 -2.98 -35.13
CA ASN A 225 -18.34 -2.53 -33.75
C ASN A 225 -17.28 -3.35 -32.99
N THR A 226 -16.35 -3.99 -33.70
CA THR A 226 -15.15 -4.59 -33.11
C THR A 226 -13.95 -3.97 -33.81
N ALA A 227 -13.12 -3.24 -33.08
CA ALA A 227 -11.85 -2.74 -33.56
C ALA A 227 -10.82 -3.86 -33.50
N TYR A 228 -10.09 -4.07 -34.59
CA TYR A 228 -9.08 -5.13 -34.68
C TYR A 228 -7.94 -4.73 -35.60
N VAL A 229 -6.80 -5.41 -35.43
CA VAL A 229 -5.62 -5.27 -36.28
C VAL A 229 -5.27 -6.63 -36.87
N ALA A 230 -5.02 -6.64 -38.17
CA ALA A 230 -4.62 -7.80 -38.93
C ALA A 230 -3.16 -7.63 -39.38
N ILE A 231 -2.30 -8.59 -39.04
CA ILE A 231 -0.86 -8.56 -39.31
C ILE A 231 -0.46 -9.77 -40.14
N SER A 232 0.27 -9.53 -41.22
CA SER A 232 0.96 -10.57 -41.98
C SER A 232 2.44 -10.24 -42.14
N GLY A 233 3.30 -11.26 -42.20
CA GLY A 233 4.74 -11.07 -42.34
C GLY A 233 5.48 -12.36 -42.67
N ASP A 234 6.73 -12.23 -43.13
CA ASP A 234 7.59 -13.38 -43.45
C ASP A 234 7.97 -14.09 -42.14
N ALA A 235 7.50 -15.34 -42.00
CA ALA A 235 7.75 -16.13 -40.80
C ALA A 235 9.24 -16.51 -40.65
N SER A 236 10.06 -16.43 -41.70
CA SER A 236 11.49 -16.68 -41.59
C SER A 236 12.23 -15.64 -40.72
N GLN A 237 11.63 -14.46 -40.50
CA GLN A 237 12.18 -13.43 -39.62
C GLN A 237 11.97 -13.74 -38.13
N PHE A 238 11.15 -14.75 -37.80
CA PHE A 238 10.77 -15.07 -36.44
C PHE A 238 10.92 -16.57 -36.16
N SER A 239 11.42 -16.94 -34.98
CA SER A 239 11.53 -18.34 -34.58
C SER A 239 10.18 -18.97 -34.18
N ASN A 240 9.22 -18.13 -33.77
CA ASN A 240 7.85 -18.46 -33.38
C ASN A 240 6.92 -17.33 -33.82
N VAL A 241 5.60 -17.48 -33.66
CA VAL A 241 4.66 -16.38 -33.94
C VAL A 241 4.92 -15.22 -32.96
N PRO A 242 5.36 -14.03 -33.42
CA PRO A 242 6.00 -13.00 -32.59
C PRO A 242 5.01 -12.28 -31.67
N ALA A 243 5.31 -12.15 -30.38
CA ALA A 243 4.44 -11.48 -29.41
C ALA A 243 4.05 -10.06 -29.87
N ARG A 244 2.76 -9.74 -29.84
CA ARG A 244 2.22 -8.48 -30.38
C ARG A 244 1.77 -7.56 -29.25
N SER A 245 2.07 -6.27 -29.37
CA SER A 245 1.53 -5.24 -28.49
C SER A 245 1.18 -3.99 -29.29
N TYR A 246 0.14 -3.29 -28.83
CA TYR A 246 -0.51 -2.21 -29.56
C TYR A 246 -0.67 -0.97 -28.68
N VAL A 247 -0.30 0.20 -29.20
CA VAL A 247 -0.60 1.49 -28.58
C VAL A 247 -1.68 2.19 -29.39
N CYS A 248 -2.92 2.10 -28.91
CA CYS A 248 -4.10 2.68 -29.56
C CYS A 248 -4.76 3.73 -28.68
N TRP A 249 -5.44 4.68 -29.31
CA TRP A 249 -6.42 5.51 -28.64
C TRP A 249 -7.56 4.62 -28.13
N GLY A 250 -8.13 4.99 -27.00
CA GLY A 250 -9.30 4.31 -26.43
C GLY A 250 -10.57 4.47 -27.27
N ARG A 251 -11.70 4.11 -26.68
CA ARG A 251 -13.02 4.17 -27.31
C ARG A 251 -13.48 5.60 -27.59
N ILE A 252 -14.21 5.79 -28.67
CA ILE A 252 -15.01 6.98 -28.92
C ILE A 252 -16.32 6.81 -28.13
N ILE A 253 -16.57 7.72 -27.19
CA ILE A 253 -17.69 7.65 -26.26
C ILE A 253 -18.55 8.92 -26.34
N ARG A 254 -19.69 8.92 -25.66
CA ARG A 254 -20.58 10.09 -25.59
C ARG A 254 -20.06 11.10 -24.56
N VAL A 255 -19.77 12.31 -25.00
CA VAL A 255 -19.31 13.43 -24.14
C VAL A 255 -20.19 14.67 -24.33
N PRO A 256 -20.17 15.66 -23.42
CA PRO A 256 -20.93 16.90 -23.56
C PRO A 256 -20.66 17.62 -24.88
N SER A 257 -21.71 18.16 -25.49
CA SER A 257 -21.61 18.94 -26.72
C SER A 257 -20.64 20.12 -26.61
N ASN A 258 -20.57 20.74 -25.42
CA ASN A 258 -19.72 21.89 -25.10
C ASN A 258 -18.30 21.54 -24.61
N TYR A 259 -17.96 20.25 -24.51
CA TYR A 259 -16.64 19.79 -24.07
C TYR A 259 -15.72 19.51 -25.26
N ASP A 260 -14.49 20.00 -25.22
CA ASP A 260 -13.41 19.62 -26.15
C ASP A 260 -12.42 18.70 -25.42
N PRO A 261 -12.35 17.40 -25.75
CA PRO A 261 -11.49 16.46 -25.05
C PRO A 261 -9.99 16.61 -25.34
N GLN A 262 -9.62 17.28 -26.44
CA GLN A 262 -8.19 17.50 -26.75
C GLN A 262 -7.62 18.63 -25.89
N THR A 263 -8.33 19.75 -25.82
CA THR A 263 -7.94 20.92 -25.02
C THR A 263 -8.42 20.84 -23.57
N ARG A 264 -9.35 19.92 -23.28
CA ARG A 264 -10.06 19.75 -22.00
C ARG A 264 -10.85 20.97 -21.55
N ALA A 265 -11.27 21.79 -22.51
CA ALA A 265 -12.03 23.00 -22.27
C ALA A 265 -13.55 22.74 -22.32
N TYR A 266 -14.29 23.50 -21.52
CA TYR A 266 -15.75 23.51 -21.50
C TYR A 266 -16.23 24.92 -21.85
N THR A 267 -16.97 25.06 -22.97
CA THR A 267 -17.32 26.37 -23.52
C THR A 267 -18.82 26.67 -23.38
N GLY A 268 -19.18 27.64 -22.54
CA GLY A 268 -20.59 28.00 -22.28
C GLY A 268 -21.31 26.99 -21.38
N ALA A 269 -22.58 27.30 -21.06
CA ALA A 269 -23.42 26.40 -20.28
C ALA A 269 -23.81 25.17 -21.09
N TRP A 270 -23.73 23.99 -20.47
CA TRP A 270 -24.13 22.75 -21.11
C TRP A 270 -25.65 22.58 -21.11
N ASP A 271 -26.23 22.24 -22.26
CA ASP A 271 -27.68 22.04 -22.45
C ASP A 271 -28.12 20.58 -22.20
N GLY A 272 -27.19 19.70 -21.81
CA GLY A 272 -27.45 18.29 -21.57
C GLY A 272 -27.32 17.39 -22.81
N THR A 273 -26.97 17.93 -23.98
CA THR A 273 -26.77 17.16 -25.23
C THR A 273 -25.37 16.55 -25.33
N LEU A 274 -25.24 15.41 -26.03
CA LEU A 274 -23.99 14.65 -26.11
C LEU A 274 -23.52 14.48 -27.56
N LYS A 275 -22.21 14.47 -27.79
CA LYS A 275 -21.54 14.20 -29.07
C LYS A 275 -20.55 13.02 -28.94
N PRO A 276 -20.26 12.28 -30.01
CA PRO A 276 -19.21 11.26 -29.98
C PRO A 276 -17.82 11.92 -30.00
N ALA A 277 -16.94 11.54 -29.06
CA ALA A 277 -15.53 11.91 -29.09
C ALA A 277 -14.68 10.93 -28.26
N TRP A 278 -13.38 10.86 -28.55
CA TRP A 278 -12.43 10.15 -27.69
C TRP A 278 -12.09 11.00 -26.46
N THR A 279 -12.08 10.41 -25.27
CA THR A 279 -11.59 11.03 -24.02
C THR A 279 -11.09 9.96 -23.05
N ASP A 280 -10.17 10.34 -22.17
CA ASP A 280 -9.69 9.55 -21.04
C ASP A 280 -10.23 10.09 -19.69
N ASN A 281 -11.23 10.99 -19.72
CA ASN A 281 -11.85 11.52 -18.51
C ASN A 281 -12.68 10.43 -17.81
N PRO A 282 -12.38 10.09 -16.53
CA PRO A 282 -13.00 8.97 -15.84
C PRO A 282 -14.52 9.09 -15.69
N ALA A 283 -15.07 10.31 -15.59
CA ALA A 283 -16.51 10.50 -15.44
C ALA A 283 -17.28 10.07 -16.70
N TRP A 284 -16.76 10.39 -17.89
CA TRP A 284 -17.38 10.00 -19.15
C TRP A 284 -17.11 8.54 -19.50
N VAL A 285 -15.95 8.00 -19.12
CA VAL A 285 -15.67 6.55 -19.21
C VAL A 285 -16.65 5.76 -18.34
N LEU A 286 -16.92 6.22 -17.12
CA LEU A 286 -17.93 5.63 -16.24
C LEU A 286 -19.33 5.72 -16.86
N TYR A 287 -19.70 6.87 -17.42
CA TYR A 287 -20.98 7.06 -18.09
C TYR A 287 -21.18 6.11 -19.29
N ASP A 288 -20.15 5.93 -20.13
CA ASP A 288 -20.18 4.95 -21.23
C ASP A 288 -20.39 3.53 -20.70
N MET A 289 -19.65 3.13 -19.66
CA MET A 289 -19.77 1.80 -19.06
C MET A 289 -21.16 1.54 -18.46
N ILE A 290 -21.81 2.56 -17.89
CA ILE A 290 -23.16 2.44 -17.35
C ILE A 290 -24.18 2.22 -18.47
N LEU A 291 -24.10 2.97 -19.57
CA LEU A 291 -25.13 3.00 -20.60
C LEU A 291 -24.87 2.06 -21.79
N ASN A 292 -23.73 1.40 -21.86
CA ASN A 292 -23.43 0.53 -22.99
C ASN A 292 -24.19 -0.81 -22.89
N ASN A 293 -25.00 -1.14 -23.89
CA ASN A 293 -25.77 -2.39 -23.92
C ASN A 293 -24.92 -3.63 -24.23
N ARG A 294 -23.75 -3.48 -24.89
CA ARG A 294 -22.98 -4.62 -25.40
C ARG A 294 -22.04 -5.22 -24.36
N PHE A 295 -21.41 -4.37 -23.56
CA PHE A 295 -20.41 -4.78 -22.56
C PHE A 295 -20.55 -4.06 -21.20
N GLY A 296 -21.53 -3.16 -21.08
CA GLY A 296 -21.80 -2.38 -19.89
C GLY A 296 -23.10 -2.79 -19.21
N LEU A 297 -23.76 -1.82 -18.57
CA LEU A 297 -25.02 -2.01 -17.84
C LEU A 297 -26.25 -1.41 -18.55
N GLY A 298 -26.13 -1.04 -19.83
CA GLY A 298 -27.15 -0.31 -20.57
C GLY A 298 -28.49 -1.04 -20.73
N ASP A 299 -28.47 -2.38 -20.69
CA ASP A 299 -29.70 -3.20 -20.70
C ASP A 299 -30.51 -3.10 -19.40
N ARG A 300 -29.92 -2.53 -18.34
CA ARG A 300 -30.52 -2.40 -17.00
C ARG A 300 -30.67 -0.96 -16.53
N ILE A 301 -29.80 -0.07 -17.00
CA ILE A 301 -29.74 1.33 -16.58
C ILE A 301 -29.78 2.19 -17.83
N ASP A 302 -30.85 2.98 -17.96
CA ASP A 302 -30.96 3.97 -19.01
C ASP A 302 -30.47 5.36 -18.55
N ALA A 303 -30.31 6.28 -19.51
CA ALA A 303 -29.76 7.62 -19.24
C ALA A 303 -30.61 8.48 -18.30
N SER A 304 -31.90 8.19 -18.12
CA SER A 304 -32.77 8.92 -17.18
C SER A 304 -32.53 8.53 -15.72
N LEU A 305 -31.95 7.35 -15.50
CA LEU A 305 -31.61 6.81 -14.20
C LEU A 305 -30.18 7.20 -13.77
N VAL A 306 -29.48 8.06 -14.51
CA VAL A 306 -28.10 8.48 -14.20
C VAL A 306 -28.04 9.98 -14.03
N ASP A 307 -27.47 10.44 -12.90
CA ASP A 307 -27.22 11.86 -12.69
C ASP A 307 -26.02 12.36 -13.52
N LYS A 308 -26.30 12.69 -14.79
CA LYS A 308 -25.30 13.22 -15.72
C LYS A 308 -24.80 14.62 -15.33
N TRP A 309 -25.53 15.35 -14.49
CA TRP A 309 -25.14 16.70 -14.07
C TRP A 309 -24.04 16.66 -13.01
N GLU A 310 -24.15 15.75 -12.05
CA GLU A 310 -23.06 15.54 -11.08
C GLU A 310 -21.83 14.93 -11.77
N LEU A 311 -22.00 14.01 -12.73
CA LEU A 311 -20.89 13.51 -13.55
C LEU A 311 -20.20 14.63 -14.34
N TYR A 312 -20.95 15.60 -14.88
CA TYR A 312 -20.39 16.76 -15.56
C TYR A 312 -19.52 17.61 -14.61
N ARG A 313 -19.98 17.85 -13.39
CA ARG A 313 -19.19 18.56 -12.36
C ARG A 313 -17.92 17.81 -11.99
N ILE A 314 -18.00 16.49 -11.81
CA ILE A 314 -16.83 15.63 -11.54
C ILE A 314 -15.86 15.67 -12.74
N ALA A 315 -16.38 15.61 -13.97
CA ALA A 315 -15.58 15.66 -15.18
C ALA A 315 -14.74 16.94 -15.27
N GLN A 316 -15.34 18.10 -14.95
CA GLN A 316 -14.62 19.37 -14.89
C GLN A 316 -13.50 19.34 -13.84
N TYR A 317 -13.73 18.73 -12.68
CA TYR A 317 -12.69 18.56 -11.67
C TYR A 317 -11.57 17.60 -12.13
N CYS A 318 -11.87 16.58 -12.90
CA CYS A 318 -10.86 15.66 -13.44
C CYS A 318 -9.94 16.33 -14.47
N ASP A 319 -10.49 17.26 -15.27
CA ASP A 319 -9.79 17.94 -16.36
C ASP A 319 -8.97 19.17 -15.93
N GLN A 320 -9.09 19.63 -14.68
CA GLN A 320 -8.23 20.70 -14.16
C GLN A 320 -6.76 20.26 -14.18
N LEU A 321 -5.90 21.17 -14.64
CA LEU A 321 -4.46 20.94 -14.71
C LEU A 321 -3.82 21.11 -13.34
N VAL A 322 -3.01 20.13 -12.96
CA VAL A 322 -2.21 20.05 -11.73
C VAL A 322 -0.77 19.70 -12.07
N GLY A 323 0.16 19.89 -11.14
CA GLY A 323 1.56 19.52 -11.34
C GLY A 323 1.75 18.01 -11.60
N ASP A 324 2.58 17.66 -12.59
CA ASP A 324 2.92 16.26 -12.90
C ASP A 324 4.05 15.67 -12.01
N GLY A 325 4.57 16.48 -11.08
CA GLY A 325 5.72 16.13 -10.22
C GLY A 325 7.09 16.22 -10.91
N LYS A 326 7.13 16.60 -12.20
CA LYS A 326 8.34 16.71 -13.04
C LYS A 326 8.53 18.11 -13.63
N GLY A 327 7.71 19.08 -13.20
CA GLY A 327 7.75 20.49 -13.63
C GLY A 327 6.77 20.83 -14.76
N GLY A 328 6.00 19.86 -15.25
CA GLY A 328 4.91 20.05 -16.21
C GLY A 328 3.53 20.08 -15.55
N GLN A 329 2.50 20.10 -16.39
CA GLN A 329 1.10 20.01 -15.96
C GLN A 329 0.40 18.81 -16.59
N GLU A 330 -0.52 18.23 -15.85
CA GLU A 330 -1.41 17.17 -16.31
C GLU A 330 -2.82 17.34 -15.72
N PRO A 331 -3.87 16.81 -16.38
CA PRO A 331 -5.19 16.65 -15.79
C PRO A 331 -5.11 15.87 -14.48
N ARG A 332 -5.90 16.29 -13.49
CA ARG A 332 -5.91 15.70 -12.15
C ARG A 332 -6.15 14.20 -12.16
N PHE A 333 -7.15 13.75 -12.94
CA PHE A 333 -7.50 12.34 -13.06
C PHE A 333 -7.70 11.95 -14.52
N ARG A 334 -7.06 10.84 -14.91
CA ARG A 334 -7.26 10.15 -16.20
C ARG A 334 -7.58 8.68 -15.96
N CYS A 335 -8.25 8.07 -16.94
CA CYS A 335 -8.58 6.65 -16.97
C CYS A 335 -8.21 6.05 -18.33
N SER A 336 -7.17 5.23 -18.33
CA SER A 336 -6.79 4.34 -19.44
C SER A 336 -6.96 2.89 -18.99
N ALA A 337 -8.21 2.45 -18.85
CA ALA A 337 -8.54 1.11 -18.41
C ALA A 337 -8.53 0.12 -19.58
N TYR A 338 -7.94 -1.07 -19.36
CA TYR A 338 -8.01 -2.21 -20.26
C TYR A 338 -8.78 -3.34 -19.56
N LEU A 339 -9.97 -3.66 -20.07
CA LEU A 339 -10.90 -4.63 -19.48
C LEU A 339 -11.00 -5.87 -20.36
N GLN A 340 -10.46 -6.99 -19.89
CA GLN A 340 -10.41 -8.24 -20.67
C GLN A 340 -11.35 -9.33 -20.12
N THR A 341 -11.64 -9.31 -18.82
CA THR A 341 -12.42 -10.34 -18.14
C THR A 341 -13.77 -9.82 -17.68
N ARG A 342 -14.80 -10.67 -17.74
CA ARG A 342 -16.10 -10.37 -17.15
C ARG A 342 -15.98 -10.18 -15.63
N GLN A 343 -16.61 -9.13 -15.11
CA GLN A 343 -16.65 -8.82 -13.68
C GLN A 343 -18.07 -8.47 -13.25
N ASP A 344 -18.33 -8.47 -11.94
CA ASP A 344 -19.58 -7.97 -11.40
C ASP A 344 -19.75 -6.47 -11.73
N GLY A 345 -20.95 -6.09 -12.18
CA GLY A 345 -21.20 -4.75 -12.69
C GLY A 345 -21.06 -3.66 -11.63
N PHE A 346 -21.59 -3.88 -10.42
CA PHE A 346 -21.48 -2.91 -9.33
C PHE A 346 -20.03 -2.76 -8.86
N LYS A 347 -19.28 -3.88 -8.82
CA LYS A 347 -17.85 -3.84 -8.56
C LYS A 347 -17.10 -3.01 -9.61
N LEU A 348 -17.34 -3.23 -10.90
CA LEU A 348 -16.68 -2.46 -11.97
C LEU A 348 -16.98 -0.95 -11.85
N LEU A 349 -18.24 -0.58 -11.56
CA LEU A 349 -18.61 0.82 -11.32
C LEU A 349 -17.88 1.40 -10.09
N SER A 350 -17.77 0.62 -9.02
CA SER A 350 -17.06 1.03 -7.81
C SER A 350 -15.56 1.20 -8.07
N ASP A 351 -14.95 0.28 -8.82
CA ASP A 351 -13.53 0.34 -9.19
C ASP A 351 -13.26 1.56 -10.10
N LEU A 352 -14.13 1.87 -11.05
CA LEU A 352 -14.03 3.07 -11.89
C LEU A 352 -14.26 4.37 -11.09
N ALA A 353 -15.24 4.39 -10.17
CA ALA A 353 -15.48 5.53 -9.29
C ALA A 353 -14.32 5.79 -8.32
N SER A 354 -13.57 4.74 -7.95
CA SER A 354 -12.40 4.87 -7.08
C SER A 354 -11.28 5.74 -7.69
N ILE A 355 -11.23 5.88 -9.02
CA ILE A 355 -10.27 6.76 -9.72
C ILE A 355 -10.40 8.21 -9.26
N VAL A 356 -11.64 8.67 -9.06
CA VAL A 356 -11.96 10.00 -8.53
C VAL A 356 -12.13 9.99 -7.01
N ARG A 357 -11.61 8.96 -6.35
CA ARG A 357 -11.71 8.71 -4.90
C ARG A 357 -13.17 8.70 -4.44
N GLY A 358 -14.05 8.22 -5.32
CA GLY A 358 -15.48 8.32 -5.20
C GLY A 358 -16.17 6.99 -4.99
N VAL A 359 -17.49 7.06 -4.86
CA VAL A 359 -18.38 5.91 -4.80
C VAL A 359 -19.62 6.16 -5.66
N SER A 360 -20.16 5.10 -6.25
CA SER A 360 -21.46 5.12 -6.91
C SER A 360 -22.50 4.43 -6.02
N TYR A 361 -23.65 5.06 -5.84
CA TYR A 361 -24.74 4.52 -5.04
C TYR A 361 -26.10 4.79 -5.69
N TRP A 362 -27.11 4.05 -5.24
CA TRP A 362 -28.48 4.19 -5.71
C TRP A 362 -29.30 5.03 -4.71
N MET A 363 -29.86 6.16 -5.15
CA MET A 363 -30.71 7.00 -4.31
C MET A 363 -31.74 7.75 -5.16
N GLY A 364 -32.96 7.93 -4.65
CA GLY A 364 -33.98 8.74 -5.33
C GLY A 364 -34.43 8.20 -6.70
N GLY A 365 -34.19 6.92 -6.99
CA GLY A 365 -34.51 6.30 -8.28
C GLY A 365 -33.43 6.50 -9.36
N SER A 366 -32.28 7.09 -9.03
CA SER A 366 -31.13 7.23 -9.92
C SER A 366 -29.84 6.68 -9.32
N LEU A 367 -28.93 6.25 -10.19
CA LEU A 367 -27.54 5.99 -9.89
C LEU A 367 -26.79 7.33 -9.85
N THR A 368 -26.26 7.68 -8.68
CA THR A 368 -25.47 8.88 -8.45
C THR A 368 -24.04 8.48 -8.11
N THR A 369 -23.06 9.18 -8.68
CA THR A 369 -21.64 9.02 -8.35
C THR A 369 -21.16 10.28 -7.66
N VAL A 370 -20.41 10.12 -6.58
CA VAL A 370 -19.81 11.25 -5.83
C VAL A 370 -18.31 11.08 -5.81
N ALA A 371 -17.57 12.17 -6.00
CA ALA A 371 -16.11 12.22 -5.91
C ALA A 371 -15.64 12.92 -4.62
N ASP A 372 -14.45 12.55 -4.13
CA ASP A 372 -13.78 13.29 -3.06
C ASP A 372 -13.11 14.55 -3.65
N MET A 373 -13.90 15.62 -3.78
CA MET A 373 -13.50 16.92 -4.28
C MET A 373 -14.00 18.06 -3.36
N PRO A 374 -13.44 19.29 -3.46
CA PRO A 374 -13.96 20.45 -2.74
C PRO A 374 -15.45 20.68 -3.02
N ALA A 375 -16.23 20.85 -1.97
CA ALA A 375 -17.65 21.22 -2.06
C ALA A 375 -18.07 22.02 -0.83
N ASP A 376 -19.04 22.91 -1.00
CA ASP A 376 -19.63 23.65 0.11
C ASP A 376 -20.56 22.75 0.93
N PRO A 377 -20.63 22.95 2.26
CA PRO A 377 -21.57 22.19 3.10
C PRO A 377 -23.03 22.45 2.70
N VAL A 378 -23.81 21.38 2.56
CA VAL A 378 -25.21 21.47 2.11
C VAL A 378 -26.16 21.87 3.24
N TYR A 379 -25.89 21.43 4.47
CA TYR A 379 -26.81 21.58 5.59
C TYR A 379 -26.11 21.59 6.97
N PRO A 380 -26.51 22.47 7.91
CA PRO A 380 -26.02 22.48 9.27
C PRO A 380 -26.84 21.56 10.20
N TYR A 381 -26.15 20.68 10.93
CA TYR A 381 -26.71 19.91 12.05
C TYR A 381 -26.20 20.47 13.38
N THR A 382 -27.14 20.84 14.24
CA THR A 382 -26.91 21.44 15.56
C THR A 382 -27.60 20.60 16.63
N ALA A 383 -27.32 20.86 17.90
CA ALA A 383 -28.04 20.19 18.99
C ALA A 383 -29.58 20.40 18.96
N ALA A 384 -30.10 21.37 18.19
CA ALA A 384 -31.53 21.66 18.09
C ALA A 384 -32.29 20.89 16.98
N ASN A 385 -31.58 20.30 16.00
CA ASN A 385 -32.19 19.44 14.97
C ASN A 385 -31.72 17.98 15.04
N VAL A 386 -30.83 17.68 15.98
CA VAL A 386 -30.47 16.32 16.37
C VAL A 386 -31.32 15.84 17.53
N ILE A 387 -31.84 14.61 17.44
CA ILE A 387 -32.70 14.01 18.46
C ILE A 387 -31.93 13.90 19.78
N GLY A 388 -32.45 14.58 20.81
CA GLY A 388 -31.82 14.67 22.13
C GLY A 388 -30.50 15.47 22.15
N GLY A 389 -30.13 16.14 21.05
CA GLY A 389 -28.86 16.84 20.92
C GLY A 389 -27.64 15.93 21.07
N ARG A 390 -27.77 14.63 20.78
CA ARG A 390 -26.74 13.61 21.02
C ARG A 390 -25.94 13.31 19.77
N PHE A 391 -24.66 13.63 19.83
CA PHE A 391 -23.65 13.21 18.86
C PHE A 391 -22.78 12.11 19.46
N THR A 392 -22.57 11.05 18.70
CA THR A 392 -21.66 9.96 19.08
C THR A 392 -20.43 10.06 18.19
N TYR A 393 -19.25 10.22 18.79
CA TYR A 393 -17.99 10.30 18.06
C TYR A 393 -17.18 9.03 18.23
N GLN A 394 -16.49 8.64 17.17
CA GLN A 394 -15.53 7.54 17.20
C GLN A 394 -14.28 7.96 16.44
N SER A 395 -13.13 7.88 17.11
CA SER A 395 -11.84 8.13 16.46
C SER A 395 -11.26 6.84 15.90
N SER A 396 -10.60 6.95 14.76
CA SER A 396 -9.85 5.85 14.17
C SER A 396 -8.59 5.52 14.99
N ALA A 397 -8.19 4.25 14.99
CA ALA A 397 -7.09 3.76 15.81
C ALA A 397 -5.73 4.29 15.33
N ARG A 398 -4.75 4.42 16.22
CA ARG A 398 -3.39 4.89 15.85
C ARG A 398 -2.73 4.03 14.75
N LYS A 399 -3.07 2.74 14.67
CA LYS A 399 -2.57 1.80 13.65
C LYS A 399 -3.13 2.00 12.24
N THR A 400 -4.13 2.87 12.08
CA THR A 400 -4.71 3.21 10.77
C THR A 400 -4.16 4.54 10.25
N ARG A 401 -3.15 5.12 10.93
CA ARG A 401 -2.50 6.39 10.55
C ARG A 401 -1.37 6.06 9.57
N CYS A 402 -1.69 6.01 8.29
CA CYS A 402 -0.73 5.64 7.25
C CYS A 402 0.39 6.68 7.20
N SER A 403 1.63 6.21 7.16
CA SER A 403 2.84 7.03 7.03
C SER A 403 3.53 6.83 5.68
N ALA A 404 3.18 5.76 4.96
CA ALA A 404 3.69 5.45 3.63
C ALA A 404 2.61 4.76 2.78
N ALA A 405 2.69 4.91 1.47
CA ALA A 405 1.79 4.30 0.50
C ALA A 405 2.57 3.69 -0.67
N LEU A 406 2.22 2.46 -1.06
CA LEU A 406 2.65 1.83 -2.30
C LEU A 406 1.49 1.86 -3.30
N VAL A 407 1.65 2.59 -4.39
CA VAL A 407 0.60 2.75 -5.41
C VAL A 407 1.03 2.06 -6.70
N THR A 408 0.30 1.02 -7.08
CA THR A 408 0.54 0.31 -8.34
C THR A 408 -0.11 1.06 -9.50
N TRP A 409 0.64 1.33 -10.56
CA TRP A 409 0.21 2.02 -11.79
C TRP A 409 0.86 1.38 -13.03
N ASN A 410 0.38 1.70 -14.24
CA ASN A 410 0.93 1.14 -15.49
C ASN A 410 1.88 2.13 -16.15
N ASP A 411 3.16 1.80 -16.28
CA ASP A 411 4.19 2.73 -16.77
C ASP A 411 4.32 2.74 -18.30
N PRO A 412 3.91 3.83 -19.00
CA PRO A 412 4.05 3.91 -20.45
C PRO A 412 5.51 3.84 -20.93
N ALA A 413 6.47 4.32 -20.14
CA ALA A 413 7.89 4.26 -20.49
C ALA A 413 8.42 2.81 -20.46
N ASN A 414 7.81 1.96 -19.65
CA ASN A 414 8.12 0.53 -19.56
C ASN A 414 7.04 -0.35 -20.25
N SER A 415 6.52 0.12 -21.39
CA SER A 415 5.51 -0.60 -22.20
C SER A 415 4.25 -0.99 -21.40
N TYR A 416 3.77 -0.08 -20.56
CA TYR A 416 2.58 -0.23 -19.72
C TYR A 416 2.62 -1.39 -18.73
N LYS A 417 3.82 -1.88 -18.38
CA LYS A 417 3.97 -2.84 -17.28
C LYS A 417 3.63 -2.19 -15.94
N GLN A 418 3.14 -2.99 -15.01
CA GLN A 418 2.86 -2.53 -13.66
C GLN A 418 4.15 -2.10 -12.95
N ALA A 419 4.13 -0.90 -12.38
CA ALA A 419 5.17 -0.32 -11.54
C ALA A 419 4.54 0.16 -10.22
N VAL A 420 5.36 0.31 -9.19
CA VAL A 420 4.92 0.76 -7.87
C VAL A 420 5.56 2.11 -7.57
N GLU A 421 4.71 3.12 -7.32
CA GLU A 421 5.12 4.43 -6.81
C GLU A 421 5.09 4.38 -5.27
N TYR A 422 6.22 4.69 -4.64
CA TYR A 422 6.33 4.78 -3.18
C TYR A 422 6.23 6.23 -2.73
N VAL A 423 5.30 6.51 -1.83
CA VAL A 423 5.05 7.83 -1.25
C VAL A 423 5.21 7.73 0.26
N GLU A 424 5.92 8.67 0.88
CA GLU A 424 6.13 8.69 2.33
C GLU A 424 5.92 10.07 2.94
N ASP A 425 5.55 10.07 4.22
CA ASP A 425 5.52 11.26 5.08
C ASP A 425 6.47 11.04 6.25
N THR A 426 7.61 11.73 6.20
CA THR A 426 8.70 11.59 7.18
C THR A 426 8.28 12.03 8.59
N ALA A 427 7.41 13.04 8.71
CA ALA A 427 6.90 13.49 9.99
C ALA A 427 5.95 12.45 10.60
N ALA A 428 5.11 11.84 9.78
CA ALA A 428 4.26 10.74 10.20
C ALA A 428 5.08 9.49 10.58
N ILE A 429 6.15 9.16 9.85
CA ILE A 429 7.06 8.07 10.20
C ILE A 429 7.71 8.32 11.57
N ALA A 430 8.22 9.53 11.81
CA ALA A 430 8.80 9.89 13.10
C ALA A 430 7.80 9.77 14.27
N ARG A 431 6.52 10.06 14.02
CA ARG A 431 5.46 10.06 15.05
C ARG A 431 4.79 8.70 15.24
N TYR A 432 4.58 7.93 14.18
CA TYR A 432 3.75 6.72 14.16
C TYR A 432 4.52 5.44 13.82
N GLY A 433 5.80 5.55 13.43
CA GLY A 433 6.54 4.47 12.80
C GLY A 433 6.10 4.24 11.36
N LEU A 434 6.71 3.26 10.68
CA LEU A 434 6.33 2.89 9.32
C LEU A 434 4.99 2.13 9.33
N GLN A 435 3.93 2.77 8.84
CA GLN A 435 2.61 2.20 8.62
C GLN A 435 2.25 2.33 7.14
N GLN A 436 2.35 1.23 6.41
CA GLN A 436 2.24 1.21 4.95
C GLN A 436 0.84 0.79 4.49
N VAL A 437 0.31 1.50 3.48
CA VAL A 437 -0.91 1.11 2.75
C VAL A 437 -0.59 0.76 1.30
N GLU A 438 -1.25 -0.26 0.76
CA GLU A 438 -1.12 -0.66 -0.65
C GLU A 438 -2.39 -0.28 -1.42
N LEU A 439 -2.20 0.36 -2.57
CA LEU A 439 -3.27 0.88 -3.43
C LEU A 439 -2.99 0.43 -4.87
N VAL A 440 -4.05 0.08 -5.60
CA VAL A 440 -3.96 -0.17 -7.05
C VAL A 440 -4.71 0.95 -7.76
N ALA A 441 -3.99 1.79 -8.49
CA ALA A 441 -4.58 2.89 -9.23
C ALA A 441 -5.12 2.38 -10.57
N MET A 442 -6.41 2.02 -10.59
CA MET A 442 -7.08 1.50 -11.79
C MET A 442 -6.94 2.47 -12.98
N GLY A 443 -6.52 1.94 -14.13
CA GLY A 443 -6.39 2.72 -15.37
C GLY A 443 -5.40 3.88 -15.30
N CYS A 444 -4.55 3.94 -14.25
CA CYS A 444 -3.58 5.01 -14.08
C CYS A 444 -2.33 4.75 -14.91
N THR A 445 -2.02 5.69 -15.81
CA THR A 445 -0.82 5.66 -16.67
C THR A 445 0.10 6.86 -16.44
N SER A 446 -0.11 7.61 -15.36
CA SER A 446 0.73 8.73 -14.94
C SER A 446 1.29 8.48 -13.55
N GLN A 447 2.61 8.62 -13.43
CA GLN A 447 3.29 8.57 -12.14
C GLN A 447 2.79 9.70 -11.20
N GLY A 448 2.52 10.89 -11.72
CA GLY A 448 2.03 12.03 -10.92
C GLY A 448 0.66 11.75 -10.30
N GLN A 449 -0.26 11.16 -11.08
CA GLN A 449 -1.56 10.72 -10.57
C GLN A 449 -1.42 9.61 -9.52
N ALA A 450 -0.51 8.64 -9.72
CA ALA A 450 -0.23 7.60 -8.74
C ALA A 450 0.33 8.18 -7.43
N HIS A 451 1.27 9.13 -7.53
CA HIS A 451 1.84 9.83 -6.39
C HIS A 451 0.76 10.59 -5.60
N ARG A 452 -0.10 11.35 -6.28
CA ARG A 452 -1.24 12.06 -5.65
C ARG A 452 -2.23 11.09 -4.98
N ALA A 453 -2.43 9.89 -5.51
CA ALA A 453 -3.26 8.87 -4.87
C ALA A 453 -2.63 8.37 -3.55
N GLY A 454 -1.30 8.20 -3.53
CA GLY A 454 -0.56 7.84 -2.31
C GLY A 454 -0.61 8.95 -1.25
N LEU A 455 -0.35 10.20 -1.65
CA LEU A 455 -0.49 11.37 -0.78
C LEU A 455 -1.90 11.49 -0.22
N TRP A 456 -2.92 11.30 -1.06
CA TRP A 456 -4.31 11.32 -0.61
C TRP A 456 -4.60 10.31 0.49
N ALA A 457 -4.13 9.06 0.34
CA ALA A 457 -4.35 8.02 1.35
C ALA A 457 -3.66 8.36 2.68
N ILE A 458 -2.41 8.85 2.61
CA ILE A 458 -1.65 9.28 3.78
C ILE A 458 -2.33 10.47 4.46
N THR A 459 -2.52 11.59 3.75
CA THR A 459 -3.10 12.83 4.30
C THR A 459 -4.50 12.59 4.86
N THR A 460 -5.38 11.90 4.13
CA THR A 460 -6.75 11.60 4.58
C THR A 460 -6.72 10.82 5.89
N SER A 461 -5.88 9.78 5.99
CA SER A 461 -5.79 8.96 7.21
C SER A 461 -5.31 9.76 8.43
N GLN A 462 -4.58 10.85 8.23
CA GLN A 462 -4.00 11.68 9.30
C GLN A 462 -4.89 12.85 9.72
N VAL A 463 -5.67 13.43 8.81
CA VAL A 463 -6.46 14.65 9.08
C VAL A 463 -7.96 14.38 9.23
N GLU A 464 -8.50 13.31 8.65
CA GLU A 464 -9.91 12.91 8.71
C GLU A 464 -10.08 11.74 9.68
N THR A 465 -9.84 12.02 10.96
CA THR A 465 -9.62 10.97 11.98
C THR A 465 -10.87 10.51 12.72
N ASP A 466 -11.88 11.36 12.78
CA ASP A 466 -13.09 11.13 13.57
C ASP A 466 -14.28 10.83 12.67
N SER A 467 -15.13 9.91 13.10
CA SER A 467 -16.51 9.79 12.61
C SER A 467 -17.49 10.33 13.63
N VAL A 468 -18.65 10.74 13.14
CA VAL A 468 -19.79 11.17 13.94
C VAL A 468 -21.04 10.42 13.48
N THR A 469 -21.82 9.94 14.44
CA THR A 469 -23.13 9.33 14.22
C THR A 469 -24.16 10.00 15.11
N PHE A 470 -25.30 10.37 14.53
CA PHE A 470 -26.40 11.02 15.23
C PHE A 470 -27.74 10.75 14.55
N ALA A 471 -28.83 10.90 15.30
CA ALA A 471 -30.18 10.67 14.82
C ALA A 471 -30.95 11.98 14.63
N VAL A 472 -31.73 12.09 13.56
CA VAL A 472 -32.53 13.26 13.18
C VAL A 472 -33.94 12.84 12.78
N GLY A 473 -34.87 13.80 12.76
CA GLY A 473 -36.19 13.61 12.15
C GLY A 473 -36.12 13.75 10.63
N LEU A 474 -37.13 14.37 10.02
CA LEU A 474 -37.22 14.58 8.56
C LEU A 474 -36.02 15.37 7.97
N ASP A 475 -35.28 16.10 8.80
CA ASP A 475 -34.02 16.76 8.43
C ASP A 475 -32.93 15.77 7.95
N GLY A 476 -33.13 14.46 8.11
CA GLY A 476 -32.30 13.40 7.52
C GLY A 476 -32.31 13.38 6.00
N LEU A 477 -33.39 13.87 5.36
CA LEU A 477 -33.49 13.96 3.91
C LEU A 477 -32.78 15.18 3.32
N ARG A 478 -32.17 16.04 4.16
CA ARG A 478 -31.46 17.26 3.72
C ARG A 478 -30.05 17.01 3.21
N ALA A 479 -29.47 15.85 3.54
CA ALA A 479 -28.15 15.47 3.10
C ALA A 479 -28.18 14.05 2.51
N ALA A 480 -27.38 13.83 1.47
CA ALA A 480 -27.19 12.53 0.83
C ALA A 480 -25.77 12.00 1.08
N PRO A 481 -25.53 10.69 0.95
CA PRO A 481 -24.19 10.12 0.98
C PRO A 481 -23.22 10.84 0.04
N GLY A 482 -22.01 11.10 0.53
CA GLY A 482 -20.95 11.82 -0.17
C GLY A 482 -21.01 13.35 -0.05
N GLN A 483 -22.13 13.95 0.37
CA GLN A 483 -22.23 15.40 0.60
C GLN A 483 -21.54 15.82 1.90
N ILE A 484 -21.13 17.09 1.95
CA ILE A 484 -20.49 17.69 3.14
C ILE A 484 -21.57 18.37 3.97
N ILE A 485 -21.53 18.17 5.28
CA ILE A 485 -22.41 18.78 6.27
C ILE A 485 -21.57 19.51 7.32
N THR A 486 -22.15 20.52 7.97
CA THR A 486 -21.55 21.12 9.17
C THR A 486 -22.22 20.58 10.42
N VAL A 487 -21.42 20.35 11.47
CA VAL A 487 -21.87 19.88 12.76
C VAL A 487 -21.48 20.91 13.83
N GLN A 488 -22.47 21.36 14.58
CA GLN A 488 -22.32 22.22 15.75
C GLN A 488 -22.78 21.45 16.99
N ASP A 489 -21.83 20.76 17.64
CA ASP A 489 -22.06 20.14 18.94
C ASP A 489 -21.52 21.04 20.06
N PRO A 490 -22.38 21.67 20.89
CA PRO A 490 -21.94 22.52 21.99
C PRO A 490 -21.08 21.79 23.03
N ASN A 491 -21.25 20.47 23.21
CA ASN A 491 -20.45 19.69 24.16
C ASN A 491 -19.00 19.52 23.69
N ARG A 492 -18.78 19.50 22.37
CA ARG A 492 -17.47 19.37 21.76
C ARG A 492 -16.79 20.71 21.49
N SER A 493 -17.56 21.69 21.02
CA SER A 493 -17.06 23.04 20.75
C SER A 493 -16.78 23.85 22.02
N GLY A 494 -17.45 23.52 23.13
CA GLY A 494 -17.40 24.28 24.39
C GLY A 494 -18.21 25.59 24.35
N ALA A 495 -18.96 25.84 23.27
CA ALA A 495 -19.80 27.01 23.10
C ALA A 495 -20.99 26.75 22.17
N ARG A 496 -22.14 27.35 22.47
CA ARG A 496 -23.33 27.24 21.64
C ARG A 496 -23.27 28.22 20.46
N GLN A 497 -23.08 27.68 19.26
CA GLN A 497 -22.96 28.43 18.01
C GLN A 497 -24.03 28.01 16.98
N GLY A 498 -25.16 27.45 17.44
CA GLY A 498 -26.22 26.99 16.55
C GLY A 498 -27.52 26.65 17.27
N GLY A 499 -28.61 26.58 16.50
CA GLY A 499 -29.95 26.34 17.02
C GLY A 499 -31.04 26.46 15.96
N ARG A 500 -32.25 26.83 16.40
CA ARG A 500 -33.37 27.18 15.51
C ARG A 500 -33.80 28.64 15.65
N LEU A 501 -34.36 29.22 14.60
CA LEU A 501 -34.86 30.58 14.61
C LEU A 501 -36.22 30.67 15.29
N SER A 502 -36.43 31.75 16.06
CA SER A 502 -37.75 32.13 16.58
C SER A 502 -38.52 33.00 15.58
N ALA A 503 -37.83 33.89 14.87
CA ALA A 503 -38.38 34.80 13.87
C ALA A 503 -37.26 35.31 12.96
N ALA A 504 -37.60 35.88 11.81
CA ALA A 504 -36.64 36.55 10.94
C ALA A 504 -37.29 37.62 10.06
N THR A 505 -36.45 38.53 9.58
CA THR A 505 -36.72 39.52 8.53
C THR A 505 -35.62 39.39 7.46
N ALA A 506 -35.65 40.20 6.41
CA ALA A 506 -34.61 40.18 5.39
C ALA A 506 -33.20 40.50 5.96
N GLY A 507 -33.09 41.40 6.95
CA GLY A 507 -31.80 41.86 7.47
C GLY A 507 -31.46 41.42 8.90
N MET A 508 -32.31 40.62 9.52
CA MET A 508 -32.18 40.24 10.93
C MET A 508 -32.82 38.88 11.20
N VAL A 509 -32.19 38.06 12.03
CA VAL A 509 -32.79 36.84 12.57
C VAL A 509 -32.85 36.91 14.10
N THR A 510 -33.95 36.42 14.68
CA THR A 510 -34.09 36.23 16.12
C THR A 510 -33.83 34.78 16.44
N VAL A 511 -32.72 34.47 17.10
CA VAL A 511 -32.37 33.10 17.50
C VAL A 511 -33.18 32.65 18.72
N ASP A 512 -33.33 31.34 18.89
CA ASP A 512 -34.02 30.69 20.01
C ASP A 512 -33.46 31.05 21.40
N ARG A 513 -32.14 31.21 21.51
CA ARG A 513 -31.44 31.62 22.74
C ARG A 513 -30.22 32.47 22.39
N SER A 514 -29.94 33.47 23.22
CA SER A 514 -28.78 34.35 23.06
C SER A 514 -27.49 33.53 22.91
N PRO A 515 -26.68 33.78 21.88
CA PRO A 515 -25.42 33.07 21.68
C PRO A 515 -24.34 33.60 22.64
N ASP A 516 -23.62 32.70 23.31
CA ASP A 516 -22.67 33.08 24.37
C ASP A 516 -21.34 33.67 23.83
N GLN A 517 -20.97 33.33 22.60
CA GLN A 517 -19.63 33.62 22.04
C GLN A 517 -19.64 34.02 20.55
N VAL A 518 -20.70 34.70 20.13
CA VAL A 518 -20.83 35.25 18.77
C VAL A 518 -20.48 36.73 18.77
N ALA A 519 -19.68 37.17 17.79
CA ALA A 519 -19.20 38.53 17.65
C ALA A 519 -19.60 39.15 16.30
N VAL A 520 -19.55 40.49 16.22
CA VAL A 520 -19.71 41.20 14.95
C VAL A 520 -18.54 40.84 14.02
N GLY A 521 -18.83 40.56 12.76
CA GLY A 521 -17.87 40.03 11.78
C GLY A 521 -17.88 38.51 11.65
N ASP A 522 -18.52 37.78 12.57
CA ASP A 522 -18.70 36.34 12.44
C ASP A 522 -19.67 35.98 11.31
N THR A 523 -19.60 34.74 10.85
CA THR A 523 -20.32 34.24 9.68
C THR A 523 -21.52 33.41 10.11
N LEU A 524 -22.73 33.90 9.83
CA LEU A 524 -24.00 33.25 10.13
C LEU A 524 -24.51 32.49 8.91
N THR A 525 -24.79 31.19 9.08
CA THR A 525 -25.46 30.34 8.11
C THR A 525 -26.87 30.02 8.56
N VAL A 526 -27.85 30.22 7.68
CA VAL A 526 -29.28 29.98 7.95
C VAL A 526 -29.89 29.15 6.83
N VAL A 527 -30.74 28.19 7.18
CA VAL A 527 -31.53 27.41 6.21
C VAL A 527 -32.73 28.24 5.72
N ARG A 528 -32.81 28.46 4.41
CA ARG A 528 -33.92 29.16 3.75
C ARG A 528 -35.17 28.28 3.63
N PRO A 529 -36.35 28.85 3.31
CA PRO A 529 -37.58 28.08 3.09
C PRO A 529 -37.44 27.01 1.99
N THR A 530 -36.60 27.27 0.98
CA THR A 530 -36.24 26.29 -0.07
C THR A 530 -35.48 25.08 0.45
N GLY A 531 -34.99 25.09 1.69
CA GLY A 531 -34.19 24.04 2.28
C GLY A 531 -32.68 24.16 2.05
N LEU A 532 -32.26 25.16 1.27
CA LEU A 532 -30.85 25.46 1.01
C LEU A 532 -30.29 26.41 2.06
N SER A 533 -29.03 26.20 2.42
CA SER A 533 -28.31 27.06 3.36
C SER A 533 -27.88 28.37 2.68
N GLU A 534 -27.95 29.48 3.39
CA GLU A 534 -27.45 30.79 2.96
C GLU A 534 -26.60 31.42 4.06
N THR A 535 -25.44 31.94 3.69
CA THR A 535 -24.44 32.46 4.62
C THR A 535 -24.32 33.99 4.49
N ARG A 536 -24.20 34.68 5.63
CA ARG A 536 -24.08 36.15 5.75
C ARG A 536 -23.16 36.55 6.90
N THR A 537 -22.53 37.72 6.80
CA THR A 537 -21.71 38.29 7.89
C THR A 537 -22.59 39.05 8.89
N ILE A 538 -22.35 38.86 10.18
CA ILE A 538 -23.06 39.55 11.26
C ILE A 538 -22.55 41.00 11.36
N SER A 539 -23.45 41.96 11.28
CA SER A 539 -23.16 43.40 11.34
C SER A 539 -23.45 44.02 12.71
N ARG A 540 -24.44 43.49 13.45
CA ARG A 540 -24.82 43.96 14.79
C ARG A 540 -25.46 42.81 15.58
N ILE A 541 -25.31 42.83 16.91
CA ILE A 541 -25.89 41.85 17.83
C ILE A 541 -26.67 42.60 18.91
N ASP A 542 -27.91 42.18 19.16
CA ASP A 542 -28.79 42.73 20.19
C ASP A 542 -29.50 41.60 20.94
N GLY A 543 -28.86 41.06 21.98
CA GLY A 543 -29.37 39.90 22.72
C GLY A 543 -29.52 38.65 21.84
N ARG A 544 -30.77 38.34 21.44
CA ARG A 544 -31.08 37.22 20.53
C ARG A 544 -31.22 37.63 19.07
N ASP A 545 -31.18 38.93 18.78
CA ASP A 545 -31.36 39.44 17.43
C ASP A 545 -29.98 39.66 16.79
N LEU A 546 -29.74 38.92 15.70
CA LEU A 546 -28.53 38.98 14.91
C LEU A 546 -28.85 39.70 13.60
N TYR A 547 -28.19 40.84 13.37
CA TYR A 547 -28.33 41.62 12.15
C TYR A 547 -27.22 41.24 11.18
N VAL A 548 -27.54 41.19 9.88
CA VAL A 548 -26.59 40.82 8.82
C VAL A 548 -26.19 42.02 7.97
N SER A 549 -25.01 41.98 7.36
CA SER A 549 -24.49 43.05 6.49
C SER A 549 -25.24 43.15 5.15
N GLN A 550 -25.66 42.00 4.61
CA GLN A 550 -26.46 41.88 3.41
C GLN A 550 -27.70 41.05 3.73
N GLY A 551 -28.87 41.51 3.29
CA GLY A 551 -30.11 40.77 3.52
C GLY A 551 -30.12 39.38 2.87
N PHE A 552 -30.93 38.47 3.42
CA PHE A 552 -31.19 37.16 2.85
C PHE A 552 -31.95 37.29 1.52
N THR A 553 -31.68 36.38 0.58
CA THR A 553 -32.36 36.36 -0.73
C THR A 553 -33.84 36.02 -0.60
N GLU A 554 -34.17 35.19 0.39
CA GLU A 554 -35.53 34.90 0.85
C GLU A 554 -35.56 35.02 2.37
N ILE A 555 -36.66 35.57 2.92
CA ILE A 555 -36.79 35.72 4.37
C ILE A 555 -36.81 34.33 5.02
N PRO A 556 -35.86 34.00 5.92
CA PRO A 556 -35.90 32.74 6.66
C PRO A 556 -37.19 32.62 7.48
N VAL A 557 -37.63 31.40 7.74
CA VAL A 557 -38.86 31.16 8.53
C VAL A 557 -38.51 30.79 9.97
N ALA A 558 -39.49 30.93 10.87
CA ALA A 558 -39.36 30.37 12.21
C ALA A 558 -39.08 28.86 12.11
N GLN A 559 -38.32 28.32 13.06
CA GLN A 559 -37.80 26.95 13.08
C GLN A 559 -36.69 26.61 12.06
N SER A 560 -36.31 27.53 11.16
CA SER A 560 -35.11 27.37 10.34
C SER A 560 -33.88 27.14 11.21
N VAL A 561 -33.01 26.25 10.78
CA VAL A 561 -31.75 25.95 11.48
C VAL A 561 -30.75 27.07 11.19
N TRP A 562 -30.00 27.46 12.22
CA TRP A 562 -28.91 28.41 12.10
C TRP A 562 -27.64 27.90 12.78
N SER A 563 -26.49 28.31 12.26
CA SER A 563 -25.18 28.10 12.86
C SER A 563 -24.27 29.30 12.60
N VAL A 564 -23.31 29.54 13.48
CA VAL A 564 -22.32 30.61 13.34
C VAL A 564 -20.92 30.02 13.36
N GLU A 565 -20.07 30.56 12.49
CA GLU A 565 -18.64 30.30 12.43
C GLU A 565 -17.87 31.59 12.74
N SER A 566 -16.83 31.47 13.57
CA SER A 566 -15.98 32.58 14.00
C SER A 566 -14.51 32.26 13.75
N GLY A 567 -13.65 33.28 13.66
CA GLY A 567 -12.20 33.05 13.49
C GLY A 567 -11.52 32.31 14.65
N THR A 568 -12.20 32.21 15.81
CA THR A 568 -11.67 31.53 17.01
C THR A 568 -12.39 30.20 17.32
N LEU A 569 -13.46 29.89 16.59
CA LEU A 569 -14.23 28.66 16.71
C LEU A 569 -14.93 28.38 15.37
N ALA A 570 -14.39 27.41 14.65
CA ALA A 570 -14.89 26.94 13.38
C ALA A 570 -15.93 25.82 13.55
N LEU A 571 -16.83 25.69 12.59
CA LEU A 571 -17.77 24.58 12.54
C LEU A 571 -17.04 23.31 12.05
N GLN A 572 -17.34 22.17 12.65
CA GLN A 572 -16.77 20.93 12.17
C GLN A 572 -17.48 20.51 10.88
N THR A 573 -16.71 20.17 9.85
CA THR A 573 -17.25 19.62 8.60
C THR A 573 -17.10 18.10 8.58
N PHE A 574 -18.12 17.43 8.05
CA PHE A 574 -18.15 15.98 7.90
C PHE A 574 -18.69 15.61 6.53
N ARG A 575 -18.13 14.59 5.89
CA ARG A 575 -18.67 13.95 4.68
C ARG A 575 -19.59 12.82 5.08
N VAL A 576 -20.83 12.85 4.62
CA VAL A 576 -21.84 11.81 4.94
C VAL A 576 -21.43 10.49 4.29
N LEU A 577 -21.37 9.43 5.08
CA LEU A 577 -21.13 8.07 4.60
C LEU A 577 -22.43 7.35 4.31
N SER A 578 -23.42 7.50 5.19
CA SER A 578 -24.73 6.86 5.07
C SER A 578 -25.83 7.67 5.74
N VAL A 579 -27.03 7.55 5.17
CA VAL A 579 -28.28 8.00 5.78
C VAL A 579 -29.20 6.79 5.81
N THR A 580 -29.60 6.37 6.99
CA THR A 580 -30.40 5.16 7.19
C THR A 580 -31.72 5.53 7.85
N GLU A 581 -32.83 5.20 7.20
CA GLU A 581 -34.16 5.32 7.80
C GLU A 581 -34.39 4.21 8.82
N ASP A 582 -34.84 4.57 10.01
CA ASP A 582 -35.28 3.62 11.03
C ASP A 582 -36.76 3.29 10.79
N THR A 583 -37.01 2.06 10.30
CA THR A 583 -38.35 1.55 9.97
C THR A 583 -38.99 0.76 11.12
N SER A 584 -38.35 0.70 12.29
CA SER A 584 -38.74 -0.20 13.38
C SER A 584 -39.86 0.33 14.29
N GLY A 585 -40.32 1.57 14.10
CA GLY A 585 -41.39 2.17 14.92
C GLY A 585 -42.22 3.25 14.22
N ASP A 586 -43.23 3.77 14.92
CA ASP A 586 -44.20 4.77 14.40
C ASP A 586 -43.63 6.19 14.22
N LYS A 587 -42.30 6.37 14.35
CA LYS A 587 -41.63 7.68 14.25
C LYS A 587 -40.71 7.71 13.05
N ILE A 588 -40.84 8.74 12.22
CA ILE A 588 -39.91 9.01 11.11
C ILE A 588 -38.59 9.49 11.71
N GLN A 589 -37.57 8.63 11.69
CA GLN A 589 -36.23 8.91 12.21
C GLN A 589 -35.17 8.43 11.20
N PHE A 590 -34.13 9.23 11.03
CA PHE A 590 -32.98 8.89 10.21
C PHE A 590 -31.71 8.93 11.05
N THR A 591 -30.81 7.98 10.82
CA THR A 591 -29.47 7.96 11.39
C THR A 591 -28.48 8.38 10.33
N ILE A 592 -27.71 9.44 10.63
CA ILE A 592 -26.63 9.92 9.77
C ILE A 592 -25.32 9.45 10.37
N SER A 593 -24.49 8.81 9.54
CA SER A 593 -23.08 8.52 9.87
C SER A 593 -22.19 9.26 8.89
N ALA A 594 -21.19 9.96 9.41
CA ALA A 594 -20.32 10.82 8.61
C ALA A 594 -18.87 10.76 9.12
N ILE A 595 -17.90 10.98 8.22
CA ILE A 595 -16.46 11.04 8.51
C ILE A 595 -16.01 12.50 8.48
N GLN A 596 -15.08 12.88 9.35
CA GLN A 596 -14.52 14.22 9.39
C GLN A 596 -14.01 14.63 8.01
N HIS A 597 -14.21 15.89 7.64
CA HIS A 597 -13.77 16.41 6.36
C HIS A 597 -12.78 17.57 6.57
N ASN A 598 -11.71 17.63 5.76
CA ASN A 598 -10.83 18.79 5.70
C ASN A 598 -10.55 19.20 4.25
N ALA A 599 -11.08 20.34 3.83
CA ALA A 599 -10.94 20.84 2.46
C ALA A 599 -9.49 21.24 2.10
N SER A 600 -8.65 21.61 3.07
CA SER A 600 -7.24 21.97 2.80
C SER A 600 -6.41 20.79 2.30
N LYS A 601 -6.89 19.54 2.45
CA LYS A 601 -6.20 18.36 1.94
C LYS A 601 -6.04 18.39 0.41
N PHE A 602 -6.99 18.97 -0.32
CA PHE A 602 -6.95 18.95 -1.79
C PHE A 602 -5.77 19.76 -2.34
N ALA A 603 -5.60 21.01 -1.88
CA ALA A 603 -4.46 21.84 -2.26
C ALA A 603 -3.11 21.29 -1.73
N HIS A 604 -3.13 20.60 -0.58
CA HIS A 604 -1.95 19.90 -0.08
C HIS A 604 -1.52 18.75 -1.01
N ILE A 605 -2.47 17.96 -1.51
CA ILE A 605 -2.20 16.84 -2.41
C ILE A 605 -1.77 17.31 -3.80
N ASP A 606 -2.38 18.37 -4.32
CA ASP A 606 -2.10 18.87 -5.67
C ASP A 606 -0.82 19.72 -5.74
N ASP A 607 -0.60 20.61 -4.75
CA ASP A 607 0.44 21.65 -4.80
C ASP A 607 1.41 21.65 -3.59
N GLY A 608 1.23 20.74 -2.62
CA GLY A 608 2.04 20.72 -1.40
C GLY A 608 1.72 21.85 -0.40
N ALA A 609 0.54 22.49 -0.53
CA ALA A 609 0.09 23.53 0.40
C ALA A 609 0.03 23.03 1.85
N GLN A 610 0.15 23.94 2.83
CA GLN A 610 0.06 23.55 4.24
C GLN A 610 -1.38 23.17 4.63
N ILE A 611 -1.52 22.06 5.36
CA ILE A 611 -2.80 21.65 5.95
C ILE A 611 -3.21 22.66 7.03
N GLN A 612 -4.39 23.25 6.86
CA GLN A 612 -4.99 24.10 7.88
C GLN A 612 -5.91 23.25 8.77
N ILE A 613 -5.68 23.29 10.07
CA ILE A 613 -6.55 22.64 11.07
C ILE A 613 -7.35 23.75 11.74
N PRO A 614 -8.65 23.91 11.42
CA PRO A 614 -9.44 24.97 12.00
C PRO A 614 -9.67 24.74 13.51
N PRO A 615 -9.77 25.79 14.34
CA PRO A 615 -9.99 25.66 15.77
C PRO A 615 -11.43 25.23 16.05
N ILE A 616 -11.65 23.95 16.39
CA ILE A 616 -13.00 23.38 16.55
C ILE A 616 -13.51 23.35 18.00
N SER A 617 -12.68 23.73 18.98
CA SER A 617 -13.06 23.70 20.39
C SER A 617 -12.39 24.82 21.18
N LYS A 618 -13.16 25.41 22.11
CA LYS A 618 -12.70 26.39 23.11
C LYS A 618 -12.62 25.81 24.51
N LEU A 619 -12.76 24.49 24.67
CA LEU A 619 -12.53 23.83 25.95
C LEU A 619 -11.07 24.07 26.38
N PRO A 620 -10.79 24.42 27.66
CA PRO A 620 -9.44 24.81 28.06
C PRO A 620 -8.45 23.64 27.90
N VAL A 621 -7.55 23.76 26.94
CA VAL A 621 -6.36 22.93 26.79
C VAL A 621 -5.14 23.83 26.89
N GLY A 622 -4.44 23.80 28.04
CA GLY A 622 -3.07 24.35 28.07
C GLY A 622 -2.47 24.80 29.39
N THR A 623 -3.23 25.32 30.36
CA THR A 623 -2.60 25.89 31.58
C THR A 623 -3.53 25.87 32.79
N GLN A 624 -3.08 25.21 33.86
CA GLN A 624 -3.77 25.20 35.15
C GLN A 624 -3.19 26.30 36.04
N VAL A 625 -4.04 27.19 36.55
CA VAL A 625 -3.61 28.23 37.49
C VAL A 625 -3.27 27.63 38.86
N PRO A 626 -2.22 28.10 39.56
CA PRO A 626 -1.88 27.62 40.88
C PRO A 626 -2.96 27.99 41.92
N PRO A 627 -3.13 27.17 42.98
CA PRO A 627 -3.99 27.54 44.11
C PRO A 627 -3.41 28.74 44.85
N THR A 628 -4.24 29.44 45.63
CA THR A 628 -3.82 30.63 46.40
C THR A 628 -4.08 30.43 47.90
N ASN A 629 -3.47 31.27 48.73
CA ASN A 629 -3.70 31.29 50.19
C ASN A 629 -3.44 29.94 50.89
N VAL A 630 -2.32 29.28 50.57
CA VAL A 630 -1.88 28.07 51.28
C VAL A 630 -1.48 28.47 52.70
N ARG A 631 -2.15 27.90 53.71
CA ARG A 631 -1.93 28.21 55.13
C ARG A 631 -1.83 26.93 55.95
N ILE A 632 -1.12 27.04 57.06
CA ILE A 632 -0.96 25.98 58.04
C ILE A 632 -1.59 26.47 59.34
N SER A 633 -2.42 25.65 59.96
CA SER A 633 -2.91 25.83 61.33
C SER A 633 -2.62 24.59 62.15
N SER A 634 -2.63 24.73 63.48
CA SER A 634 -2.45 23.61 64.39
C SER A 634 -3.52 23.61 65.46
N HIS A 635 -4.02 22.44 65.80
CA HIS A 635 -4.97 22.24 66.89
C HIS A 635 -4.66 20.94 67.63
N GLN A 636 -5.17 20.80 68.85
CA GLN A 636 -5.02 19.59 69.64
C GLN A 636 -6.31 18.79 69.60
N VAL A 637 -6.21 17.49 69.30
CA VAL A 637 -7.33 16.55 69.35
C VAL A 637 -7.04 15.56 70.47
N VAL A 638 -8.01 15.37 71.38
CA VAL A 638 -7.90 14.39 72.47
C VAL A 638 -8.62 13.12 72.04
N GLU A 639 -7.87 12.06 71.75
CA GLU A 639 -8.40 10.71 71.51
C GLU A 639 -8.00 9.81 72.69
N GLN A 640 -8.98 9.12 73.29
CA GLN A 640 -8.78 8.16 74.39
C GLN A 640 -7.96 8.71 75.58
N GLY A 641 -8.12 9.99 75.91
CA GLY A 641 -7.44 10.64 77.05
C GLY A 641 -6.02 11.13 76.77
N ILE A 642 -5.54 11.06 75.53
CA ILE A 642 -4.22 11.54 75.10
C ILE A 642 -4.38 12.72 74.14
N ALA A 643 -3.69 13.83 74.40
CA ALA A 643 -3.67 15.00 73.53
C ALA A 643 -2.69 14.80 72.36
N ASN A 644 -3.22 14.69 71.13
CA ASN A 644 -2.46 14.62 69.88
C ASN A 644 -2.46 15.99 69.19
N ASN A 645 -1.27 16.47 68.80
CA ASN A 645 -1.15 17.70 68.01
C ASN A 645 -1.36 17.39 66.53
N VAL A 646 -2.28 18.12 65.89
CA VAL A 646 -2.65 17.98 64.46
C VAL A 646 -2.34 19.28 63.73
N MET A 647 -1.71 19.16 62.56
CA MET A 647 -1.44 20.24 61.62
C MET A 647 -2.45 20.15 60.47
N THR A 648 -3.17 21.22 60.20
CA THR A 648 -4.11 21.32 59.09
C THR A 648 -3.55 22.24 58.02
N ILE A 649 -3.47 21.76 56.78
CA ILE A 649 -3.02 22.52 55.61
C ILE A 649 -4.26 22.86 54.77
N GLU A 650 -4.49 24.14 54.48
CA GLU A 650 -5.67 24.61 53.75
C GLU A 650 -5.29 25.59 52.64
N TRP A 651 -6.08 25.64 51.56
CA TRP A 651 -5.87 26.56 50.43
C TRP A 651 -7.18 27.00 49.79
N THR A 652 -7.12 28.00 48.91
CA THR A 652 -8.25 28.43 48.06
C THR A 652 -8.22 27.67 46.74
N ALA A 653 -9.39 27.19 46.28
CA ALA A 653 -9.51 26.43 45.04
C ALA A 653 -9.07 27.24 43.80
N ALA A 654 -8.23 26.63 42.97
CA ALA A 654 -7.82 27.16 41.67
C ALA A 654 -8.92 26.96 40.61
N ALA A 655 -9.14 27.95 39.75
CA ALA A 655 -10.10 27.85 38.65
C ALA A 655 -9.75 26.68 37.72
N GLY A 656 -10.74 25.83 37.38
CA GLY A 656 -10.57 24.68 36.50
C GLY A 656 -9.86 23.46 37.12
N ALA A 657 -9.50 23.50 38.41
CA ALA A 657 -8.85 22.39 39.10
C ALA A 657 -9.83 21.29 39.53
N ALA A 658 -9.44 20.04 39.28
CA ALA A 658 -10.16 18.83 39.68
C ALA A 658 -9.51 18.12 40.88
N LEU A 659 -8.18 18.21 41.04
CA LEU A 659 -7.41 17.52 42.09
C LEU A 659 -6.25 18.39 42.60
N TYR A 660 -5.81 18.13 43.84
CA TYR A 660 -4.66 18.79 44.47
C TYR A 660 -3.67 17.78 45.06
N LYS A 661 -2.38 17.98 44.79
CA LYS A 661 -1.27 17.27 45.48
C LYS A 661 -0.72 18.16 46.59
N VAL A 662 -0.61 17.62 47.81
CA VAL A 662 -0.15 18.37 49.00
C VAL A 662 1.10 17.74 49.61
N GLU A 663 2.11 18.57 49.87
CA GLU A 663 3.39 18.19 50.48
C GLU A 663 3.79 19.19 51.57
N TRP A 664 4.54 18.76 52.59
CA TRP A 664 5.02 19.61 53.70
C TRP A 664 6.48 19.31 54.09
N GLN A 665 7.11 20.26 54.77
CA GLN A 665 8.51 20.20 55.22
C GLN A 665 8.64 20.85 56.60
N LYS A 666 9.41 20.24 57.52
CA LYS A 666 9.74 20.78 58.85
C LYS A 666 11.20 21.25 58.89
N ASP A 667 11.46 22.44 59.42
CA ASP A 667 12.80 23.02 59.67
C ASP A 667 13.77 22.85 58.49
N SER A 668 13.28 23.08 57.26
CA SER A 668 14.05 22.90 56.02
C SER A 668 14.55 21.48 55.71
N GLY A 669 13.88 20.44 56.26
CA GLY A 669 14.17 19.02 56.03
C GLY A 669 13.74 18.46 54.66
N GLN A 670 13.33 17.20 54.57
CA GLN A 670 12.82 16.63 53.30
C GLN A 670 11.33 16.97 53.10
N TRP A 671 10.89 17.06 51.84
CA TRP A 671 9.47 17.20 51.51
C TRP A 671 8.74 15.86 51.70
N ILE A 672 7.65 15.87 52.44
CA ILE A 672 6.82 14.71 52.76
C ILE A 672 5.43 14.90 52.16
N GLN A 673 4.91 13.90 51.46
CA GLN A 673 3.59 13.96 50.83
C GLN A 673 2.48 13.69 51.85
N ALA A 674 1.52 14.61 51.96
CA ALA A 674 0.31 14.44 52.78
C ALA A 674 -0.83 13.73 52.03
N GLY A 675 -0.82 13.75 50.69
CA GLY A 675 -1.77 13.01 49.84
C GLY A 675 -2.14 13.74 48.55
N THR A 676 -3.03 13.12 47.76
CA THR A 676 -3.71 13.75 46.62
C THR A 676 -5.21 13.75 46.91
N VAL A 677 -5.80 14.94 46.98
CA VAL A 677 -7.18 15.14 47.46
C VAL A 677 -7.98 16.01 46.49
N ALA A 678 -9.30 15.79 46.43
CA ALA A 678 -10.24 16.65 45.69
C ALA A 678 -10.78 17.81 46.55
N THR A 679 -10.52 17.79 47.85
CA THR A 679 -10.89 18.83 48.82
C THR A 679 -9.82 19.93 48.89
N THR A 680 -10.12 21.02 49.60
CA THR A 680 -9.20 22.17 49.77
C THR A 680 -8.47 22.19 51.12
N SER A 681 -8.41 21.04 51.80
CA SER A 681 -7.71 20.85 53.08
C SER A 681 -7.23 19.42 53.29
N VAL A 682 -6.18 19.25 54.11
CA VAL A 682 -5.67 17.95 54.59
C VAL A 682 -5.08 18.07 56.01
N ASP A 683 -5.28 17.04 56.83
CA ASP A 683 -4.80 16.96 58.22
C ASP A 683 -3.60 16.01 58.38
N VAL A 684 -2.65 16.39 59.22
CA VAL A 684 -1.42 15.65 59.55
C VAL A 684 -1.27 15.54 61.07
N VAL A 685 -1.36 14.32 61.62
CA VAL A 685 -1.38 14.04 63.07
C VAL A 685 0.03 13.73 63.59
N GLY A 686 0.34 14.09 64.85
CA GLY A 686 1.54 13.63 65.57
C GLY A 686 2.78 14.51 65.38
N ILE A 687 2.60 15.81 65.25
CA ILE A 687 3.67 16.78 64.93
C ILE A 687 4.49 17.23 66.15
N TYR A 688 5.78 17.51 65.94
CA TYR A 688 6.72 18.07 66.94
C TYR A 688 6.85 19.59 66.81
N THR A 689 7.37 20.24 67.87
CA THR A 689 7.70 21.67 67.83
C THR A 689 8.68 21.95 66.69
N GLY A 690 8.35 22.90 65.83
CA GLY A 690 9.20 23.31 64.71
C GLY A 690 8.47 24.25 63.74
N THR A 691 9.19 24.70 62.72
CA THR A 691 8.64 25.57 61.67
C THR A 691 8.28 24.72 60.44
N TYR A 692 7.03 24.81 59.99
CA TYR A 692 6.50 24.03 58.88
C TYR A 692 6.21 24.90 57.65
N VAL A 693 6.45 24.35 56.46
CA VAL A 693 6.07 24.93 55.15
C VAL A 693 5.31 23.88 54.36
N ALA A 694 4.20 24.26 53.71
CA ALA A 694 3.39 23.41 52.85
C ALA A 694 3.45 23.89 51.40
N ARG A 695 3.36 22.97 50.45
CA ARG A 695 3.20 23.26 49.01
C ARG A 695 2.04 22.49 48.41
N VAL A 696 1.27 23.15 47.55
CA VAL A 696 0.06 22.60 46.92
C VAL A 696 0.12 22.81 45.40
N THR A 697 -0.14 21.75 44.63
CA THR A 697 -0.19 21.77 43.15
C THR A 697 -1.58 21.37 42.67
N ALA A 698 -2.19 22.14 41.76
CA ALA A 698 -3.52 21.87 41.20
C ALA A 698 -3.42 21.13 39.85
N PHE A 699 -4.40 20.30 39.54
CA PHE A 699 -4.52 19.57 38.28
C PHE A 699 -5.89 19.81 37.64
N ASN A 700 -5.94 20.11 36.35
CA ASN A 700 -7.22 20.21 35.61
C ASN A 700 -7.78 18.82 35.23
N ASN A 701 -8.96 18.80 34.60
CA ASN A 701 -9.61 17.56 34.14
C ASN A 701 -8.81 16.80 33.05
N GLY A 702 -7.80 17.44 32.45
CA GLY A 702 -6.83 16.84 31.53
C GLY A 702 -5.48 16.49 32.18
N ASN A 703 -5.42 16.42 33.51
CA ASN A 703 -4.20 16.13 34.31
C ASN A 703 -3.01 17.06 34.06
N THR A 704 -3.23 18.27 33.57
CA THR A 704 -2.17 19.28 33.43
C THR A 704 -1.91 19.96 34.78
N PRO A 705 -0.68 19.93 35.32
CA PRO A 705 -0.36 20.56 36.60
C PRO A 705 -0.21 22.08 36.51
N SER A 706 -0.49 22.79 37.60
CA SER A 706 -0.06 24.17 37.82
C SER A 706 1.38 24.26 38.31
N LEU A 707 1.89 25.49 38.46
CA LEU A 707 2.99 25.75 39.39
C LEU A 707 2.55 25.44 40.84
N ALA A 708 3.49 25.11 41.72
CA ALA A 708 3.21 24.86 43.13
C ALA A 708 3.07 26.18 43.90
N ALA A 709 2.04 26.30 44.73
CA ALA A 709 1.87 27.40 45.67
C ALA A 709 2.39 27.02 47.06
N LEU A 710 3.14 27.91 47.71
CA LEU A 710 3.76 27.69 49.01
C LEU A 710 3.01 28.43 50.13
N SER A 711 3.00 27.86 51.33
CA SER A 711 2.58 28.56 52.55
C SER A 711 3.70 29.44 53.10
N GLN A 712 3.35 30.36 54.00
CA GLN A 712 4.34 31.00 54.85
C GLN A 712 4.91 29.99 55.87
N PRO A 713 6.19 30.08 56.25
CA PRO A 713 6.75 29.30 57.35
C PRO A 713 5.98 29.55 58.64
N THR A 714 5.39 28.50 59.20
CA THR A 714 4.51 28.60 60.37
C THR A 714 5.09 27.80 61.52
N ALA A 715 5.37 28.46 62.65
CA ALA A 715 5.82 27.79 63.86
C ALA A 715 4.66 27.05 64.50
N VAL A 716 4.83 25.75 64.73
CA VAL A 716 3.84 24.89 65.38
C VAL A 716 4.44 24.36 66.68
N THR A 717 3.65 24.38 67.76
CA THR A 717 4.09 23.93 69.09
C THR A 717 3.78 22.45 69.30
N GLY A 718 4.79 21.69 69.71
CA GLY A 718 4.75 20.26 70.04
C GLY A 718 5.58 19.91 71.30
N LYS A 719 6.20 18.72 71.38
CA LYS A 719 6.85 18.17 72.61
C LYS A 719 8.37 18.49 72.74
N THR A 720 8.95 18.58 73.97
CA THR A 720 10.40 18.87 74.28
C THR A 720 11.01 18.08 75.48
N GLY A 721 12.18 17.40 75.33
CA GLY A 721 13.02 16.78 76.42
C GLY A 721 13.65 15.39 76.12
N SER A 722 14.82 15.03 76.71
CA SER A 722 15.51 13.71 76.56
C SER A 722 15.02 12.65 77.57
N PRO A 723 15.02 11.33 77.24
CA PRO A 723 14.39 10.28 78.06
C PRO A 723 15.23 9.80 79.28
N PRO A 724 14.58 9.32 80.37
CA PRO A 724 15.23 8.84 81.61
C PRO A 724 15.86 7.42 81.49
N ALA A 725 16.57 6.96 82.53
CA ALA A 725 17.14 5.60 82.62
C ALA A 725 16.09 4.54 82.99
N LEU A 726 16.38 3.24 82.74
CA LEU A 726 15.57 2.13 83.27
C LEU A 726 15.59 2.10 84.82
N VAL A 727 14.54 1.54 85.43
CA VAL A 727 14.41 1.39 86.89
C VAL A 727 15.02 0.09 87.39
N SER A 728 14.90 -0.98 86.60
CA SER A 728 15.48 -2.29 86.92
C SER A 728 15.84 -3.07 85.67
N LEU A 729 16.75 -4.02 85.80
CA LEU A 729 17.08 -5.06 84.83
C LEU A 729 17.45 -6.32 85.64
N LYS A 730 16.78 -7.44 85.37
CA LYS A 730 16.96 -8.73 86.06
C LYS A 730 17.15 -9.83 85.04
N ALA A 731 17.94 -10.84 85.38
CA ALA A 731 18.14 -12.03 84.57
C ALA A 731 17.64 -13.28 85.30
N THR A 732 16.87 -14.10 84.60
CA THR A 732 16.29 -15.36 85.09
C THR A 732 16.75 -16.52 84.22
N ALA A 733 17.20 -17.61 84.84
CA ALA A 733 17.70 -18.79 84.13
C ALA A 733 16.56 -19.57 83.45
N LEU A 734 16.73 -19.92 82.16
CA LEU A 734 15.84 -20.81 81.42
C LEU A 734 16.61 -22.05 80.90
N PRO A 735 15.93 -23.18 80.65
CA PRO A 735 16.49 -24.29 79.88
C PRO A 735 17.05 -23.79 78.55
N PHE A 736 18.37 -23.92 78.34
CA PHE A 736 19.08 -23.44 77.15
C PHE A 736 18.85 -21.95 76.80
N GLY A 737 18.59 -21.12 77.81
CA GLY A 737 18.34 -19.69 77.61
C GLY A 737 18.40 -18.83 78.88
N ILE A 738 18.23 -17.52 78.72
CA ILE A 738 18.19 -16.52 79.80
C ILE A 738 17.03 -15.55 79.49
N ALA A 739 16.09 -15.41 80.41
CA ALA A 739 15.09 -14.34 80.37
C ALA A 739 15.65 -13.07 81.00
N LEU A 740 15.32 -11.92 80.44
CA LEU A 740 15.62 -10.60 80.97
C LEU A 740 14.34 -9.82 81.15
N ASP A 741 14.15 -9.26 82.35
CA ASP A 741 13.02 -8.39 82.70
C ASP A 741 13.55 -7.02 83.10
N TRP A 742 12.99 -5.95 82.54
CA TRP A 742 13.30 -4.57 82.94
C TRP A 742 12.05 -3.80 83.31
N ALA A 743 12.22 -2.62 83.92
CA ALA A 743 11.09 -1.76 84.28
C ALA A 743 11.34 -0.32 83.83
N PHE A 744 10.31 0.32 83.30
CA PHE A 744 10.33 1.73 82.90
C PHE A 744 10.06 2.65 84.10
N PRO A 745 10.71 3.83 84.16
CA PRO A 745 10.41 4.82 85.18
C PRO A 745 9.04 5.46 84.95
N GLU A 746 8.42 5.91 86.04
CA GLU A 746 7.14 6.63 85.99
C GLU A 746 7.29 7.89 85.11
N GLY A 747 6.45 8.01 84.07
CA GLY A 747 6.50 9.12 83.11
C GLY A 747 7.23 8.86 81.77
N ALA A 748 7.77 7.66 81.51
CA ALA A 748 8.50 7.33 80.26
C ALA A 748 7.63 6.79 79.09
N SER A 749 6.36 7.22 78.98
CA SER A 749 5.40 6.70 77.99
C SER A 749 5.70 7.09 76.53
N ASP A 750 6.73 7.92 76.32
CA ASP A 750 7.23 8.34 75.01
C ASP A 750 8.47 7.58 74.54
N THR A 751 8.89 6.58 75.32
CA THR A 751 9.86 5.59 74.89
C THR A 751 9.39 4.99 73.56
N GLN A 752 10.26 5.01 72.56
CA GLN A 752 10.06 4.23 71.35
C GLN A 752 10.51 2.79 71.60
N ARG A 753 11.66 2.62 72.25
CA ARG A 753 12.29 1.32 72.48
C ARG A 753 13.31 1.31 73.61
N THR A 754 13.57 0.13 74.17
CA THR A 754 14.69 -0.19 75.06
C THR A 754 15.79 -0.89 74.27
N GLU A 755 17.02 -0.44 74.40
CA GLU A 755 18.19 -1.11 73.84
C GLU A 755 18.83 -2.00 74.90
N ILE A 756 19.03 -3.29 74.60
CA ILE A 756 19.73 -4.24 75.50
C ILE A 756 21.08 -4.64 74.89
N PHE A 757 22.10 -4.68 75.74
CA PHE A 757 23.47 -5.04 75.38
C PHE A 757 23.94 -6.21 76.24
N ALA A 758 24.77 -7.09 75.65
CA ALA A 758 25.38 -8.21 76.33
C ALA A 758 26.89 -8.32 76.06
N SER A 759 27.58 -8.96 76.99
CA SER A 759 29.02 -9.25 76.91
C SER A 759 29.35 -10.52 77.70
N THR A 760 30.45 -11.19 77.36
CA THR A 760 31.04 -12.27 78.15
C THR A 760 31.94 -11.76 79.29
N SER A 761 32.20 -10.45 79.35
CA SER A 761 32.93 -9.79 80.44
C SER A 761 32.07 -8.73 81.14
N ALA A 762 32.29 -8.52 82.43
CA ALA A 762 31.53 -7.57 83.25
C ALA A 762 31.98 -6.10 83.08
N VAL A 763 32.39 -5.70 81.86
CA VAL A 763 32.86 -4.35 81.55
C VAL A 763 31.79 -3.60 80.74
N ARG A 764 31.49 -2.35 81.13
CA ARG A 764 30.36 -1.57 80.60
C ARG A 764 30.56 -1.18 79.12
N PRO A 765 29.51 -1.18 78.28
CA PRO A 765 29.60 -0.93 76.83
C PRO A 765 30.18 0.43 76.39
N ASP A 766 30.13 1.45 77.25
CA ASP A 766 30.63 2.81 76.97
C ASP A 766 32.10 3.03 77.40
N VAL A 767 32.78 1.99 77.89
CA VAL A 767 34.22 2.01 78.16
C VAL A 767 34.99 1.59 76.89
N ALA A 768 35.92 2.44 76.45
CA ALA A 768 36.72 2.19 75.24
C ALA A 768 37.52 0.88 75.33
N GLY A 769 37.46 0.06 74.29
CA GLY A 769 38.16 -1.24 74.21
C GLY A 769 37.34 -2.46 74.64
N THR A 770 36.04 -2.29 74.92
CA THR A 770 35.14 -3.37 75.35
C THR A 770 34.40 -4.02 74.18
N LEU A 771 34.27 -5.35 74.18
CA LEU A 771 33.50 -6.12 73.19
C LEU A 771 32.08 -6.42 73.71
N ALA A 772 31.25 -5.39 73.86
CA ALA A 772 29.82 -5.55 74.15
C ALA A 772 29.00 -5.47 72.86
N TYR A 773 28.11 -6.42 72.64
CA TYR A 773 27.25 -6.48 71.46
C TYR A 773 25.83 -6.06 71.82
N LYS A 774 25.23 -5.22 70.97
CA LYS A 774 23.82 -4.84 71.09
C LYS A 774 22.98 -6.06 70.72
N MET A 775 22.22 -6.59 71.66
CA MET A 775 21.37 -7.76 71.45
C MET A 775 20.14 -7.42 70.63
N GLY A 776 19.55 -6.26 70.87
CA GLY A 776 18.31 -5.89 70.23
C GLY A 776 17.73 -4.57 70.69
N ASP A 777 16.73 -4.16 69.94
CA ASP A 777 15.88 -3.00 70.15
C ASP A 777 14.46 -3.50 70.45
N TYR A 778 13.95 -3.23 71.64
CA TYR A 778 12.64 -3.72 72.10
C TYR A 778 11.65 -2.56 72.17
N ALA A 779 10.63 -2.55 71.33
CA ALA A 779 9.66 -1.46 71.28
C ALA A 779 8.89 -1.32 72.61
N TYR A 780 8.64 -0.09 73.06
CA TYR A 780 7.79 0.18 74.23
C TYR A 780 6.35 -0.30 73.99
N PRO A 781 5.65 -0.85 75.01
CA PRO A 781 6.05 -1.02 76.42
C PRO A 781 6.73 -2.36 76.70
N GLY A 782 7.38 -2.99 75.71
CA GLY A 782 8.10 -4.24 75.88
C GLY A 782 9.14 -4.14 77.00
N ASP A 783 8.95 -4.94 78.02
CA ASP A 783 9.71 -4.94 79.27
C ASP A 783 10.43 -6.28 79.55
N HIS A 784 10.37 -7.18 78.57
CA HIS A 784 10.87 -8.55 78.70
C HIS A 784 11.47 -9.06 77.38
N THR A 785 12.50 -9.90 77.49
CA THR A 785 12.98 -10.70 76.36
C THR A 785 13.62 -12.00 76.84
N GLU A 786 13.59 -13.03 76.01
CA GLU A 786 14.25 -14.30 76.28
C GLU A 786 15.32 -14.56 75.21
N LEU A 787 16.51 -14.87 75.67
CA LEU A 787 17.61 -15.34 74.86
C LEU A 787 17.63 -16.87 74.89
N HIS A 788 17.31 -17.52 73.78
CA HIS A 788 17.32 -18.98 73.66
C HIS A 788 18.50 -19.47 72.80
N GLY A 789 18.75 -20.78 72.80
CA GLY A 789 19.81 -21.41 72.01
C GLY A 789 21.20 -21.33 72.66
N LEU A 790 21.25 -21.02 73.95
CA LEU A 790 22.48 -21.06 74.74
C LEU A 790 22.78 -22.50 75.17
N ALA A 791 24.07 -22.84 75.26
CA ALA A 791 24.48 -24.08 75.91
C ALA A 791 24.03 -24.08 77.39
N ALA A 792 23.74 -25.25 77.96
CA ALA A 792 23.41 -25.38 79.38
C ALA A 792 24.58 -24.85 80.23
N GLY A 793 24.29 -23.94 81.17
CA GLY A 793 25.27 -23.25 82.01
C GLY A 793 26.04 -22.09 81.39
N ALA A 794 25.71 -21.65 80.18
CA ALA A 794 26.33 -20.45 79.59
C ALA A 794 25.96 -19.18 80.38
N SER A 795 26.94 -18.31 80.64
CA SER A 795 26.80 -17.07 81.43
C SER A 795 27.13 -15.82 80.62
N LEU A 796 26.32 -14.77 80.75
CA LEU A 796 26.46 -13.48 80.06
C LEU A 796 26.12 -12.29 80.99
N PHE A 797 26.75 -11.14 80.74
CA PHE A 797 26.52 -9.89 81.46
C PHE A 797 25.71 -8.89 80.63
N PHE A 798 24.72 -8.22 81.23
CA PHE A 798 23.72 -7.40 80.53
C PHE A 798 23.59 -5.95 81.05
N TRP A 799 23.22 -5.05 80.13
CA TRP A 799 22.85 -3.64 80.38
C TRP A 799 21.67 -3.22 79.49
N GLY A 800 20.88 -2.23 79.95
CA GLY A 800 19.77 -1.67 79.19
C GLY A 800 19.68 -0.14 79.24
N ARG A 801 19.11 0.49 78.20
CA ARG A 801 18.81 1.95 78.16
C ARG A 801 17.59 2.26 77.30
N ILE A 802 17.01 3.44 77.47
CA ILE A 802 15.78 3.89 76.79
C ILE A 802 16.10 4.82 75.62
N VAL A 803 15.32 4.74 74.53
CA VAL A 803 15.32 5.69 73.39
C VAL A 803 13.89 6.18 73.12
N ASP A 804 13.69 7.50 72.97
CA ASP A 804 12.37 8.10 72.71
C ASP A 804 11.94 8.05 71.23
N LYS A 805 10.67 8.38 70.93
CA LYS A 805 10.12 8.44 69.56
C LYS A 805 10.72 9.55 68.67
N ALA A 806 11.55 10.42 69.23
CA ALA A 806 12.28 11.45 68.51
C ALA A 806 13.75 11.06 68.23
N GLY A 807 14.22 9.92 68.78
CA GLY A 807 15.57 9.41 68.59
C GLY A 807 16.59 9.83 69.66
N ASN A 808 16.18 10.48 70.75
CA ASN A 808 17.09 10.84 71.85
C ASN A 808 17.37 9.61 72.74
N VAL A 809 18.62 9.47 73.20
CA VAL A 809 19.11 8.28 73.91
C VAL A 809 19.35 8.59 75.40
N GLY A 810 18.78 7.76 76.28
CA GLY A 810 18.94 7.82 77.74
C GLY A 810 20.17 7.04 78.26
N PRO A 811 20.50 7.16 79.55
CA PRO A 811 21.67 6.51 80.16
C PRO A 811 21.47 4.99 80.41
N PHE A 812 22.57 4.25 80.56
CA PHE A 812 22.57 2.80 80.84
C PHE A 812 22.22 2.44 82.29
N TYR A 813 21.55 1.29 82.45
CA TYR A 813 21.26 0.62 83.71
C TYR A 813 21.80 -0.83 83.70
N PRO A 814 22.38 -1.35 84.80
CA PRO A 814 22.66 -0.64 86.05
C PRO A 814 23.75 0.43 85.84
N PRO A 815 23.74 1.52 86.62
CA PRO A 815 24.70 2.61 86.44
C PRO A 815 26.15 2.20 86.76
N THR A 816 26.34 1.16 87.58
CA THR A 816 27.64 0.53 87.88
C THR A 816 27.50 -1.00 87.86
N GLY A 817 28.55 -1.71 87.45
CA GLY A 817 28.53 -3.18 87.33
C GLY A 817 27.74 -3.68 86.12
N ALA A 818 27.26 -4.92 86.19
CA ALA A 818 26.48 -5.58 85.15
C ALA A 818 25.50 -6.60 85.76
N VAL A 819 24.42 -6.93 85.06
CA VAL A 819 23.50 -8.00 85.46
C VAL A 819 24.00 -9.32 84.88
N ASN A 820 24.35 -10.31 85.72
CA ASN A 820 24.78 -11.63 85.24
C ASN A 820 23.56 -12.56 85.06
N GLY A 821 23.40 -13.15 83.88
CA GLY A 821 22.44 -14.21 83.61
C GLY A 821 23.14 -15.50 83.19
N GLN A 822 22.62 -16.64 83.65
CA GLN A 822 23.14 -17.97 83.32
C GLN A 822 21.99 -18.90 82.94
N SER A 823 22.17 -19.74 81.91
CA SER A 823 21.17 -20.76 81.56
C SER A 823 21.16 -21.92 82.55
N VAL A 824 20.04 -22.65 82.62
CA VAL A 824 19.86 -23.76 83.56
C VAL A 824 20.94 -24.83 83.37
N THR A 825 21.55 -25.26 84.47
CA THR A 825 22.56 -26.32 84.54
C THR A 825 22.04 -27.62 85.14
N ASP A 826 20.84 -27.60 85.72
CA ASP A 826 20.24 -28.74 86.41
C ASP A 826 19.71 -29.80 85.41
N PRO A 827 20.25 -31.04 85.42
CA PRO A 827 19.84 -32.11 84.52
C PRO A 827 18.35 -32.48 84.63
N ASP A 828 17.77 -32.44 85.83
CA ASP A 828 16.39 -32.86 86.06
C ASP A 828 15.40 -31.83 85.49
N ALA A 829 15.68 -30.53 85.67
CA ALA A 829 14.91 -29.44 85.08
C ALA A 829 14.95 -29.45 83.53
N LEU A 830 16.08 -29.86 82.94
CA LEU A 830 16.18 -30.04 81.49
C LEU A 830 15.36 -31.25 81.02
N GLN A 831 15.32 -32.34 81.77
CA GLN A 831 14.56 -33.54 81.42
C GLN A 831 13.03 -33.31 81.46
N ASP A 832 12.55 -32.53 82.43
CA ASP A 832 11.14 -32.16 82.53
C ASP A 832 10.67 -31.21 81.42
N TYR A 833 11.54 -30.29 80.98
CA TYR A 833 11.29 -29.44 79.81
C TYR A 833 11.01 -30.27 78.55
N TRP A 834 11.79 -31.34 78.31
CA TRP A 834 11.57 -32.24 77.16
C TRP A 834 10.28 -33.05 77.28
N ARG A 835 9.92 -33.52 78.48
CA ARG A 835 8.68 -34.28 78.71
C ARG A 835 7.42 -33.45 78.49
N ASN A 836 7.41 -32.18 78.88
CA ASN A 836 6.25 -31.30 78.70
C ASN A 836 6.11 -30.75 77.29
N THR A 837 7.21 -30.49 76.58
CA THR A 837 7.17 -29.91 75.23
C THR A 837 6.73 -30.93 74.16
N ILE A 838 7.06 -32.21 74.34
CA ILE A 838 6.69 -33.29 73.39
C ILE A 838 5.40 -34.02 73.78
N GLY A 839 5.04 -34.08 75.07
CA GLY A 839 4.00 -34.98 75.57
C GLY A 839 2.55 -34.47 75.61
N ARG A 840 2.25 -33.20 75.28
CA ARG A 840 0.90 -32.61 75.55
C ARG A 840 0.31 -31.66 74.48
N GLY A 841 0.83 -31.64 73.25
CA GLY A 841 0.38 -30.72 72.18
C GLY A 841 -0.41 -31.36 71.03
N ALA A 842 -1.07 -30.52 70.21
CA ALA A 842 -1.80 -30.88 68.98
C ALA A 842 -1.00 -31.79 68.02
N LEU A 843 0.33 -31.80 68.14
CA LEU A 843 1.24 -32.63 67.38
C LEU A 843 1.00 -34.15 67.49
N GLN A 844 0.56 -34.70 68.64
CA GLN A 844 0.21 -36.14 68.70
C GLN A 844 -1.05 -36.47 67.87
N LYS A 845 -2.00 -35.52 67.85
CA LYS A 845 -3.28 -35.66 67.16
C LYS A 845 -3.13 -35.42 65.66
N GLU A 846 -2.27 -34.47 65.28
CA GLU A 846 -1.85 -34.22 63.89
C GLU A 846 -0.97 -35.35 63.34
N LEU A 847 -0.05 -35.95 64.12
CA LEU A 847 0.75 -37.09 63.65
C LEU A 847 -0.11 -38.32 63.30
N MET A 848 -1.16 -38.60 64.08
CA MET A 848 -2.08 -39.70 63.75
C MET A 848 -3.00 -39.37 62.57
N THR A 849 -3.34 -38.09 62.37
CA THR A 849 -4.14 -37.65 61.22
C THR A 849 -3.30 -37.62 59.93
N GLU A 850 -2.01 -37.26 60.02
CA GLU A 850 -1.07 -37.31 58.91
C GLU A 850 -0.69 -38.73 58.50
N ILE A 851 -0.68 -39.72 59.40
CA ILE A 851 -0.44 -41.12 59.02
C ILE A 851 -1.57 -41.66 58.13
N ASP A 852 -2.82 -41.26 58.37
CA ASP A 852 -3.96 -41.61 57.51
C ASP A 852 -3.97 -40.82 56.19
N ALA A 853 -3.44 -39.58 56.17
CA ALA A 853 -3.28 -38.77 54.95
C ALA A 853 -2.01 -39.09 54.13
N ALA A 854 -0.96 -39.67 54.75
CA ALA A 854 0.32 -39.99 54.13
C ALA A 854 0.26 -41.18 53.16
N ASN A 855 -0.84 -41.94 53.13
CA ASN A 855 -1.13 -42.84 52.02
C ASN A 855 -1.53 -42.09 50.72
N GLY A 856 -1.72 -40.77 50.76
CA GLY A 856 -2.05 -39.92 49.59
C GLY A 856 -0.96 -38.94 49.13
N VAL A 857 0.06 -38.65 49.94
CA VAL A 857 1.01 -37.53 49.70
C VAL A 857 2.37 -37.98 49.09
N ALA A 858 2.55 -39.26 48.77
CA ALA A 858 3.72 -39.69 47.98
C ALA A 858 3.69 -39.19 46.52
N GLY A 859 2.51 -38.87 45.97
CA GLY A 859 2.34 -38.47 44.56
C GLY A 859 2.67 -36.99 44.27
N GLN A 860 2.40 -36.07 45.19
CA GLN A 860 2.54 -34.63 44.94
C GLN A 860 3.99 -34.14 45.01
N VAL A 861 4.82 -34.72 45.89
CA VAL A 861 6.23 -34.34 46.04
C VAL A 861 7.08 -34.81 44.84
N GLN A 862 6.76 -35.96 44.23
CA GLN A 862 7.41 -36.39 42.98
C GLN A 862 7.07 -35.50 41.78
N GLN A 863 5.86 -34.95 41.73
CA GLN A 863 5.44 -34.09 40.63
C GLN A 863 6.11 -32.71 40.71
N GLN A 864 6.16 -32.11 41.91
CA GLN A 864 6.85 -30.82 42.10
C GLN A 864 8.36 -30.92 41.81
N ALA A 865 9.02 -32.04 42.12
CA ALA A 865 10.42 -32.26 41.76
C ALA A 865 10.63 -32.38 40.23
N LYS A 866 9.71 -33.04 39.51
CA LYS A 866 9.75 -33.12 38.04
C LYS A 866 9.50 -31.75 37.39
N ASP A 867 8.59 -30.96 37.93
CA ASP A 867 8.24 -29.64 37.40
C ASP A 867 9.40 -28.65 37.58
N ILE A 868 10.13 -28.70 38.71
CA ILE A 868 11.32 -27.88 38.93
C ILE A 868 12.46 -28.26 37.98
N VAL A 869 12.71 -29.57 37.78
CA VAL A 869 13.73 -30.05 36.83
C VAL A 869 13.38 -29.70 35.39
N LYS A 870 12.11 -29.85 35.00
CA LYS A 870 11.62 -29.47 33.68
C LYS A 870 11.76 -27.97 33.45
N ASN A 871 11.38 -27.14 34.41
CA ASN A 871 11.55 -25.69 34.32
C ASN A 871 13.03 -25.30 34.20
N ALA A 872 13.93 -25.97 34.92
CA ALA A 872 15.37 -25.72 34.78
C ALA A 872 15.91 -26.13 33.40
N GLN A 873 15.43 -27.22 32.81
CA GLN A 873 15.78 -27.66 31.45
C GLN A 873 15.20 -26.73 30.37
N ASP A 874 13.97 -26.27 30.54
CA ASP A 874 13.31 -25.32 29.62
C ASP A 874 14.01 -23.96 29.65
N ILE A 875 14.44 -23.48 30.82
CA ILE A 875 15.25 -22.26 30.94
C ILE A 875 16.63 -22.43 30.27
N ALA A 876 17.29 -23.57 30.47
CA ALA A 876 18.59 -23.84 29.83
C ALA A 876 18.48 -23.92 28.30
N LYS A 877 17.39 -24.51 27.79
CA LYS A 877 17.10 -24.56 26.35
C LYS A 877 16.78 -23.17 25.79
N GLU A 878 15.99 -22.36 26.50
CA GLU A 878 15.70 -20.97 26.12
C GLU A 878 16.98 -20.11 26.05
N ILE A 879 17.92 -20.31 26.98
CA ILE A 879 19.23 -19.61 26.94
C ILE A 879 20.04 -20.02 25.70
N LEU A 880 20.06 -21.30 25.32
CA LEU A 880 20.76 -21.79 24.13
C LEU A 880 20.09 -21.32 22.82
N ASP A 881 18.76 -21.31 22.79
CA ASP A 881 17.98 -20.83 21.65
C ASP A 881 18.18 -19.31 21.46
N ARG A 882 18.30 -18.54 22.56
CA ARG A 882 18.67 -17.11 22.53
C ARG A 882 20.10 -16.88 22.06
N GLN A 883 21.08 -17.67 22.54
CA GLN A 883 22.46 -17.57 22.04
C GLN A 883 22.57 -17.88 20.54
N SER A 884 21.78 -18.83 20.04
CA SER A 884 21.71 -19.17 18.62
C SER A 884 21.03 -18.07 17.79
N ALA A 885 19.98 -17.45 18.35
CA ALA A 885 19.32 -16.29 17.75
C ALA A 885 20.24 -15.06 17.71
N ASP A 886 21.02 -14.82 18.76
CA ASP A 886 22.00 -13.73 18.83
C ASP A 886 23.15 -13.94 17.83
N GLN A 887 23.60 -15.19 17.63
CA GLN A 887 24.57 -15.51 16.56
C GLN A 887 23.97 -15.31 15.17
N GLY A 888 22.70 -15.68 14.95
CA GLY A 888 21.99 -15.42 13.71
C GLY A 888 21.83 -13.92 13.43
N LEU A 889 21.52 -13.12 14.46
CA LEU A 889 21.44 -11.67 14.38
C LEU A 889 22.81 -11.06 14.07
N GLY A 890 23.90 -11.57 14.69
CA GLY A 890 25.26 -11.19 14.36
C GLY A 890 25.61 -11.43 12.89
N SER A 891 25.30 -12.62 12.36
CA SER A 891 25.52 -12.95 10.94
C SER A 891 24.70 -12.07 10.01
N PHE A 892 23.46 -11.73 10.40
CA PHE A 892 22.61 -10.82 9.63
C PHE A 892 23.17 -9.40 9.61
N ILE A 893 23.62 -8.89 10.77
CA ILE A 893 24.26 -7.57 10.88
C ILE A 893 25.52 -7.51 10.00
N THR A 894 26.36 -8.54 10.00
CA THR A 894 27.54 -8.61 9.11
C THR A 894 27.13 -8.60 7.64
N THR A 895 26.08 -9.35 7.27
CA THR A 895 25.58 -9.39 5.88
C THR A 895 25.02 -8.04 5.44
N VAL A 896 24.29 -7.35 6.32
CA VAL A 896 23.75 -6.02 6.05
C VAL A 896 24.87 -4.98 5.93
N SER A 897 25.90 -5.06 6.78
CA SER A 897 27.08 -4.18 6.70
C SER A 897 27.82 -4.38 5.37
N GLN A 898 28.05 -5.63 4.97
CA GLN A 898 28.70 -5.95 3.69
C GLN A 898 27.90 -5.39 2.50
N LYS A 899 26.57 -5.48 2.56
CA LYS A 899 25.70 -4.96 1.50
C LYS A 899 25.64 -3.43 1.47
N ALA A 900 25.77 -2.78 2.63
CA ALA A 900 25.91 -1.34 2.73
C ALA A 900 27.22 -0.87 2.07
N ASP A 901 28.33 -1.59 2.29
CA ASP A 901 29.61 -1.30 1.65
C ASP A 901 29.57 -1.53 0.13
N ASP A 902 28.94 -2.60 -0.32
CA ASP A 902 28.74 -2.86 -1.76
C ASP A 902 27.89 -1.76 -2.42
N THR A 903 26.86 -1.29 -1.72
CA THR A 903 26.01 -0.19 -2.21
C THR A 903 26.78 1.12 -2.23
N ALA A 904 27.59 1.43 -1.21
CA ALA A 904 28.45 2.61 -1.21
C ALA A 904 29.44 2.57 -2.39
N ALA A 905 30.03 1.41 -2.68
CA ALA A 905 30.90 1.23 -3.84
C ALA A 905 30.16 1.41 -5.17
N GLN A 906 28.91 0.94 -5.28
CA GLN A 906 28.08 1.16 -6.48
C GLN A 906 27.70 2.64 -6.66
N VAL A 907 27.35 3.34 -5.57
CA VAL A 907 27.06 4.77 -5.60
C VAL A 907 28.28 5.56 -6.08
N SER A 908 29.48 5.27 -5.58
CA SER A 908 30.71 5.92 -6.06
C SER A 908 30.93 5.70 -7.56
N ARG A 909 30.69 4.48 -8.08
CA ARG A 909 30.82 4.19 -9.53
C ARG A 909 29.79 4.95 -10.36
N LEU A 910 28.55 5.07 -9.87
CA LEU A 910 27.50 5.83 -10.53
C LEU A 910 27.84 7.32 -10.55
N THR A 911 28.33 7.89 -9.45
CA THR A 911 28.76 9.29 -9.39
C THR A 911 29.87 9.58 -10.41
N THR A 912 30.87 8.70 -10.56
CA THR A 912 31.91 8.87 -11.60
C THR A 912 31.32 8.82 -13.01
N ARG A 913 30.45 7.85 -13.30
CA ARG A 913 29.79 7.73 -14.62
C ARG A 913 28.91 8.93 -14.96
N THR A 914 28.23 9.51 -13.96
CA THR A 914 27.43 10.73 -14.14
C THR A 914 28.32 11.92 -14.48
N GLY A 915 29.45 12.10 -13.77
CA GLY A 915 30.42 13.15 -14.10
C GLY A 915 31.01 13.00 -15.51
N ASP A 916 31.30 11.78 -15.95
CA ASP A 916 31.75 11.52 -17.33
C ASP A 916 30.66 11.85 -18.36
N ALA A 917 29.41 11.51 -18.06
CA ALA A 917 28.27 11.83 -18.91
C ALA A 917 28.02 13.35 -19.02
N GLU A 918 28.13 14.08 -17.91
CA GLU A 918 28.04 15.54 -17.88
C GLU A 918 29.12 16.19 -18.74
N ASN A 919 30.38 15.72 -18.63
CA ASN A 919 31.49 16.20 -19.48
C ASN A 919 31.25 15.91 -20.97
N ASN A 920 30.69 14.75 -21.30
CA ASN A 920 30.33 14.39 -22.67
C ASN A 920 29.19 15.27 -23.22
N ILE A 921 28.19 15.60 -22.40
CA ILE A 921 27.09 16.51 -22.78
C ILE A 921 27.62 17.92 -23.06
N VAL A 922 28.48 18.46 -22.19
CA VAL A 922 29.12 19.77 -22.40
C VAL A 922 29.93 19.78 -23.69
N THR A 923 30.66 18.69 -23.98
CA THR A 923 31.42 18.56 -25.23
C THR A 923 30.52 18.51 -26.45
N LEU A 924 29.43 17.73 -26.41
CA LEU A 924 28.44 17.65 -27.48
C LEU A 924 27.77 19.00 -27.73
N GLN A 925 27.36 19.72 -26.68
CA GLN A 925 26.77 21.06 -26.81
C GLN A 925 27.71 22.05 -27.49
N ARG A 926 29.00 22.03 -27.16
CA ARG A 926 30.01 22.85 -27.83
C ARG A 926 30.14 22.50 -29.32
N THR A 927 30.24 21.22 -29.65
CA THR A 927 30.33 20.76 -31.05
C THR A 927 29.07 21.09 -31.86
N THR A 928 27.89 20.95 -31.26
CA THR A 928 26.62 21.34 -31.91
C THR A 928 26.55 22.86 -32.14
N GLY A 929 27.04 23.68 -31.20
CA GLY A 929 27.13 25.13 -31.38
C GLY A 929 28.09 25.55 -32.51
N GLU A 930 29.24 24.87 -32.62
CA GLU A 930 30.20 25.07 -33.71
C GLU A 930 29.60 24.68 -35.07
N GLN A 931 28.90 23.53 -35.13
CA GLN A 931 28.20 23.07 -36.34
C GLN A 931 27.07 24.02 -36.76
N ALA A 932 26.28 24.55 -35.81
CA ALA A 932 25.23 25.53 -36.09
C ALA A 932 25.80 26.82 -36.72
N THR A 933 26.97 27.26 -36.25
CA THR A 933 27.68 28.41 -36.81
C THR A 933 28.17 28.13 -38.23
N GLN A 934 28.73 26.93 -38.48
CA GLN A 934 29.13 26.52 -39.83
C GLN A 934 27.93 26.42 -40.79
N LEU A 935 26.79 25.88 -40.35
CA LEU A 935 25.56 25.81 -41.12
C LEU A 935 25.03 27.21 -41.50
N SER A 936 25.11 28.17 -40.58
CA SER A 936 24.74 29.56 -40.86
C SER A 936 25.66 30.22 -41.90
N GLN A 937 26.98 29.98 -41.82
CA GLN A 937 27.95 30.43 -42.82
C GLN A 937 27.71 29.78 -44.19
N LEU A 938 27.42 28.48 -44.21
CA LEU A 938 27.09 27.74 -45.42
C LEU A 938 25.80 28.28 -46.05
N GLY A 939 24.77 28.54 -45.26
CA GLY A 939 23.52 29.18 -45.72
C GLY A 939 23.76 30.56 -46.33
N THR A 940 24.64 31.36 -45.73
CA THR A 940 25.04 32.68 -46.28
C THR A 940 25.76 32.52 -47.63
N MET A 941 26.71 31.59 -47.74
CA MET A 941 27.39 31.31 -49.01
C MET A 941 26.44 30.77 -50.08
N VAL A 942 25.50 29.89 -49.73
CA VAL A 942 24.48 29.40 -50.65
C VAL A 942 23.59 30.54 -51.15
N GLY A 943 23.21 31.48 -50.27
CA GLY A 943 22.50 32.70 -50.67
C GLY A 943 23.30 33.55 -51.67
N GLN A 944 24.59 33.76 -51.42
CA GLN A 944 25.49 34.48 -52.34
C GLN A 944 25.63 33.77 -53.69
N HIS A 945 25.86 32.44 -53.69
CA HIS A 945 25.94 31.65 -54.91
C HIS A 945 24.64 31.65 -55.70
N THR A 946 23.49 31.59 -55.02
CA THR A 946 22.18 31.68 -55.66
C THR A 946 22.02 33.02 -56.38
N ALA A 947 22.41 34.13 -55.74
CA ALA A 947 22.39 35.45 -56.39
C ALA A 947 23.34 35.53 -57.60
N SER A 948 24.55 34.96 -57.50
CA SER A 948 25.49 34.87 -58.63
C SER A 948 24.94 34.03 -59.79
N ILE A 949 24.28 32.90 -59.51
CA ILE A 949 23.65 32.05 -60.54
C ILE A 949 22.54 32.82 -61.25
N THR A 950 21.67 33.53 -60.53
CA THR A 950 20.62 34.36 -61.12
C THR A 950 21.21 35.45 -62.03
N ASN A 951 22.27 36.12 -61.60
CA ASN A 951 22.97 37.12 -62.41
C ASN A 951 23.59 36.52 -63.69
N LEU A 952 24.16 35.31 -63.60
CA LEU A 952 24.71 34.59 -64.75
C LEU A 952 23.61 34.15 -65.73
N GLN A 953 22.49 33.66 -65.22
CA GLN A 953 21.31 33.31 -66.05
C GLN A 953 20.78 34.54 -66.78
N GLN A 954 20.70 35.69 -66.12
CA GLN A 954 20.29 36.94 -66.75
C GLN A 954 21.29 37.39 -67.83
N THR A 955 22.59 37.22 -67.58
CA THR A 955 23.64 37.51 -68.56
C THR A 955 23.57 36.57 -69.77
N GLN A 956 23.31 35.28 -69.56
CA GLN A 956 23.11 34.31 -70.63
C GLN A 956 21.84 34.58 -71.45
N ALA A 957 20.74 34.99 -70.81
CA ALA A 957 19.53 35.41 -71.50
C ALA A 957 19.79 36.64 -72.40
N ASN A 958 20.56 37.62 -71.89
CA ASN A 958 20.96 38.79 -72.67
C ASN A 958 21.89 38.41 -73.85
N GLN A 959 22.83 37.48 -73.64
CA GLN A 959 23.71 36.97 -74.71
C GLN A 959 22.94 36.14 -75.75
N ALA A 960 21.97 35.32 -75.34
CA ALA A 960 21.10 34.57 -76.23
C ALA A 960 20.27 35.50 -77.12
N ASN A 961 19.78 36.61 -76.56
CA ASN A 961 19.07 37.64 -77.33
C ASN A 961 20.01 38.33 -78.35
N GLN A 962 21.26 38.63 -77.99
CA GLN A 962 22.27 39.18 -78.91
C GLN A 962 22.66 38.20 -80.02
N ILE A 963 22.78 36.91 -79.71
CA ILE A 963 23.06 35.85 -80.71
C ILE A 963 21.88 35.68 -81.67
N SER A 964 20.65 35.78 -81.17
CA SER A 964 19.44 35.71 -81.99
C SER A 964 19.30 36.93 -82.94
N GLU A 965 19.77 38.11 -82.53
CA GLU A 965 19.85 39.31 -83.40
C GLU A 965 20.99 39.21 -84.45
N LEU A 966 22.12 38.59 -84.10
CA LEU A 966 23.27 38.38 -85.01
C LEU A 966 23.02 37.27 -86.05
N GLN A 967 22.21 36.25 -85.75
CA GLN A 967 21.89 35.16 -86.67
C GLN A 967 20.87 35.52 -87.77
N VAL A 968 20.14 36.64 -87.64
CA VAL A 968 19.22 37.13 -88.68
C VAL A 968 19.93 37.99 -89.75
N SER A 969 21.17 38.43 -89.51
CA SER A 969 21.85 39.43 -90.36
C SER A 969 23.02 38.91 -91.22
N SER A 970 23.31 37.60 -91.27
CA SER A 970 24.41 37.08 -92.12
C SER A 970 24.15 35.71 -92.76
N ALA A 971 23.57 35.73 -93.97
CA ALA A 971 23.82 34.74 -95.02
C ALA A 971 24.32 35.53 -96.25
N PRO A 972 25.44 35.16 -96.91
CA PRO A 972 25.44 34.02 -97.87
C PRO A 972 26.86 33.34 -97.98
N PRO A 973 27.24 32.55 -99.04
CA PRO A 973 27.56 31.12 -98.83
C PRO A 973 28.96 30.69 -99.39
N VAL A 974 29.24 29.36 -99.35
CA VAL A 974 30.02 28.58 -100.34
C VAL A 974 31.50 28.20 -100.06
N LYS A 975 31.69 26.85 -99.97
CA LYS A 975 32.74 25.92 -100.50
C LYS A 975 34.16 25.78 -99.89
N ALA A 976 34.43 24.47 -99.68
CA ALA A 976 35.56 23.66 -100.17
C ALA A 976 36.96 23.86 -99.59
N GLY A 977 37.63 22.74 -99.30
CA GLY A 977 39.08 22.69 -99.16
C GLY A 977 39.55 21.55 -98.27
N ALA A 978 40.44 20.72 -98.82
CA ALA A 978 40.94 19.48 -98.26
C ALA A 978 42.07 19.65 -97.23
N ASP A 979 42.51 18.48 -96.73
CA ASP A 979 43.80 18.16 -96.15
C ASP A 979 44.05 18.41 -94.65
N SER A 980 43.62 17.37 -93.93
CA SER A 980 44.41 16.60 -92.97
C SER A 980 45.94 16.69 -93.09
N THR A 981 46.53 16.76 -91.90
CA THR A 981 47.88 16.31 -91.50
C THR A 981 49.00 17.35 -91.53
N LYS A 982 49.16 18.07 -90.40
CA LYS A 982 50.35 18.01 -89.52
C LYS A 982 50.20 18.99 -88.33
N ALA A 983 50.81 18.59 -87.20
CA ALA A 983 50.96 19.35 -85.95
C ALA A 983 49.64 19.50 -85.14
N GLY A 984 49.30 18.61 -84.21
CA GLY A 984 50.18 18.13 -83.15
C GLY A 984 50.49 19.26 -82.17
N ALA A 985 49.54 19.64 -81.32
CA ALA A 985 49.82 20.36 -80.06
C ALA A 985 48.59 20.62 -79.15
N ASN A 986 47.35 20.71 -79.64
CA ASN A 986 46.26 21.31 -78.84
C ASN A 986 45.10 20.41 -78.40
N VAL A 987 45.17 19.10 -78.60
CA VAL A 987 44.25 18.13 -77.94
C VAL A 987 44.79 17.69 -76.55
N ARG A 988 45.96 18.19 -76.13
CA ARG A 988 46.58 17.95 -74.81
C ARG A 988 45.98 18.78 -73.64
N LYS A 989 44.76 19.29 -73.75
CA LYS A 989 44.10 20.06 -72.66
C LYS A 989 42.68 19.57 -72.30
N ALA A 990 42.38 18.30 -72.54
CA ALA A 990 41.15 17.65 -72.04
C ALA A 990 41.46 16.39 -71.18
N GLY A 991 42.68 16.28 -70.66
CA GLY A 991 43.14 15.14 -69.85
C GLY A 991 43.62 15.49 -68.44
N ILE A 992 43.23 16.65 -67.87
CA ILE A 992 43.79 17.14 -66.59
C ILE A 992 42.73 17.56 -65.54
N TYR A 993 41.42 17.38 -65.77
CA TYR A 993 40.40 17.75 -64.76
C TYR A 993 39.26 16.74 -64.56
N THR A 994 39.52 15.45 -64.75
CA THR A 994 38.59 14.39 -64.32
C THR A 994 39.28 13.27 -63.54
N TYR A 995 40.50 13.53 -63.03
CA TYR A 995 41.35 12.57 -62.34
C TYR A 995 42.04 13.21 -61.12
N SER A 996 41.28 13.77 -60.15
CA SER A 996 41.90 14.24 -58.89
C SER A 996 40.97 14.40 -57.67
N VAL A 997 39.81 13.75 -57.57
CA VAL A 997 39.03 13.71 -56.28
C VAL A 997 38.33 12.35 -56.02
N ALA A 998 38.63 11.29 -56.77
CA ALA A 998 38.02 9.96 -56.54
C ALA A 998 38.93 8.94 -55.84
N ARG A 999 40.13 9.35 -55.40
CA ARG A 999 40.98 8.57 -54.49
C ARG A 999 41.79 9.53 -53.64
N VAL A 1000 41.65 9.36 -52.32
CA VAL A 1000 42.48 9.80 -51.18
C VAL A 1000 41.55 10.38 -50.11
N ASP A 1001 40.77 9.52 -49.46
CA ASP A 1001 40.45 9.60 -48.02
C ASP A 1001 39.65 8.37 -47.56
N GLY A 1002 39.93 7.23 -48.20
CA GLY A 1002 39.57 5.89 -47.71
C GLY A 1002 40.62 5.31 -46.77
N ASP A 1003 41.67 6.06 -46.40
CA ASP A 1003 42.83 5.56 -45.64
C ASP A 1003 43.03 6.23 -44.25
N LEU A 1004 42.06 6.98 -43.71
CA LEU A 1004 42.18 7.53 -42.34
C LEU A 1004 40.96 7.29 -41.42
N ALA A 1005 40.23 6.20 -41.61
CA ALA A 1005 39.17 5.78 -40.66
C ALA A 1005 39.19 4.27 -40.33
N GLN A 1006 40.31 3.58 -40.60
CA GLN A 1006 40.47 2.14 -40.35
C GLN A 1006 41.74 1.75 -39.56
N ALA A 1007 42.35 2.66 -38.80
CA ALA A 1007 43.63 2.36 -38.14
C ALA A 1007 43.67 2.42 -36.58
N ILE A 1008 42.60 2.74 -35.83
CA ILE A 1008 42.71 2.89 -34.35
C ILE A 1008 41.58 2.21 -33.54
N LYS A 1009 40.81 1.25 -34.06
CA LYS A 1009 39.80 0.55 -33.22
C LYS A 1009 39.71 -0.97 -33.39
N THR A 1010 40.83 -1.61 -33.70
CA THR A 1010 40.89 -3.09 -33.82
C THR A 1010 42.14 -3.71 -33.19
N GLU A 1011 42.63 -3.16 -32.07
CA GLU A 1011 43.70 -3.84 -31.31
C GLU A 1011 43.53 -3.83 -29.78
N GLN A 1012 42.36 -3.46 -29.25
CA GLN A 1012 42.06 -3.54 -27.80
C GLN A 1012 40.66 -4.09 -27.44
N LEU A 1013 39.97 -4.77 -28.37
CA LEU A 1013 38.70 -5.45 -28.06
C LEU A 1013 38.70 -6.93 -28.47
N THR A 1014 39.87 -7.58 -28.38
CA THR A 1014 40.03 -9.03 -28.62
C THR A 1014 40.60 -9.75 -27.39
N ALA A 1015 40.31 -9.23 -26.18
CA ALA A 1015 40.67 -9.87 -24.91
C ALA A 1015 39.56 -9.82 -23.84
N GLN A 1016 38.34 -9.36 -24.16
CA GLN A 1016 37.22 -9.28 -23.20
C GLN A 1016 35.98 -10.11 -23.56
N VAL A 1017 36.00 -10.84 -24.69
CA VAL A 1017 34.87 -11.69 -25.13
C VAL A 1017 35.16 -13.19 -24.93
N GLY A 1018 36.36 -13.56 -24.50
CA GLY A 1018 36.73 -14.95 -24.17
C GLY A 1018 36.48 -15.36 -22.71
N ALA A 1019 36.18 -14.42 -21.80
CA ALA A 1019 35.98 -14.71 -20.38
C ALA A 1019 34.50 -14.87 -19.97
N TYR A 1020 33.54 -14.55 -20.84
CA TYR A 1020 32.11 -14.68 -20.56
C TYR A 1020 31.44 -15.91 -21.19
N SER A 1021 32.16 -16.71 -21.98
CA SER A 1021 31.65 -17.92 -22.62
C SER A 1021 31.70 -19.18 -21.74
N ALA A 1022 32.26 -19.12 -20.53
CA ALA A 1022 32.32 -20.26 -19.59
C ALA A 1022 31.34 -20.18 -18.40
N GLN A 1023 30.61 -19.08 -18.22
CA GLN A 1023 29.57 -18.96 -17.17
C GLN A 1023 28.13 -19.17 -17.69
N ILE A 1024 27.94 -19.31 -19.01
CA ILE A 1024 26.61 -19.48 -19.62
C ILE A 1024 26.28 -20.95 -19.98
N GLN A 1025 27.20 -21.90 -19.74
CA GLN A 1025 26.94 -23.34 -19.95
C GLN A 1025 26.53 -24.13 -18.69
N THR A 1026 26.52 -23.54 -17.49
CA THR A 1026 26.10 -24.23 -16.25
C THR A 1026 24.70 -23.84 -15.78
N ILE A 1027 23.99 -22.97 -16.51
CA ILE A 1027 22.58 -22.60 -16.22
C ILE A 1027 21.61 -23.24 -17.25
N GLN A 1028 22.11 -24.11 -18.14
CA GLN A 1028 21.34 -24.72 -19.23
C GLN A 1028 20.88 -26.17 -19.00
N GLN A 1029 20.89 -26.66 -17.75
CA GLN A 1029 20.36 -28.00 -17.40
C GLN A 1029 19.19 -28.02 -16.39
N ALA A 1030 18.60 -26.87 -16.04
CA ALA A 1030 17.48 -26.82 -15.09
C ALA A 1030 16.16 -26.23 -15.63
N GLN A 1031 16.02 -26.04 -16.95
CA GLN A 1031 14.75 -25.59 -17.55
C GLN A 1031 14.49 -26.30 -18.89
N ALA A 1032 13.99 -27.53 -18.80
CA ALA A 1032 13.31 -28.19 -19.91
C ALA A 1032 12.37 -29.29 -19.39
N THR A 1033 11.36 -28.87 -18.61
CA THR A 1033 10.06 -29.56 -18.46
C THR A 1033 9.16 -28.64 -17.64
N LEU A 1034 8.29 -27.87 -18.31
CA LEU A 1034 6.98 -27.49 -17.77
C LEU A 1034 6.16 -26.89 -18.92
N ASP A 1035 5.48 -27.77 -19.67
CA ASP A 1035 4.46 -27.35 -20.62
C ASP A 1035 3.21 -26.86 -19.89
N GLY A 1036 2.82 -25.62 -20.16
CA GLY A 1036 1.41 -25.25 -20.34
C GLY A 1036 0.44 -25.35 -19.16
N LYS A 1037 0.75 -24.76 -17.99
CA LYS A 1037 -0.27 -24.19 -17.08
C LYS A 1037 0.29 -22.97 -16.35
N VAL A 1038 -0.30 -21.80 -16.57
CA VAL A 1038 0.03 -20.55 -15.87
C VAL A 1038 -0.60 -20.60 -14.48
N SER A 1039 0.23 -20.59 -13.43
CA SER A 1039 -0.14 -20.22 -12.06
C SER A 1039 1.08 -19.58 -11.42
N ALA A 1040 0.88 -18.43 -10.77
CA ALA A 1040 1.92 -17.58 -10.21
C ALA A 1040 2.90 -18.37 -9.32
N SER A 1041 4.21 -18.29 -9.61
CA SER A 1041 5.24 -18.83 -8.71
C SER A 1041 5.69 -17.77 -7.71
N VAL A 1042 5.45 -18.00 -6.42
CA VAL A 1042 6.19 -17.36 -5.32
C VAL A 1042 7.09 -18.43 -4.69
N VAL A 1043 8.35 -18.09 -4.44
CA VAL A 1043 9.35 -18.95 -3.80
C VAL A 1043 8.85 -19.36 -2.41
N THR A 1044 8.67 -20.67 -2.20
CA THR A 1044 8.28 -21.25 -0.91
C THR A 1044 9.52 -21.80 -0.20
N LYS A 1045 9.73 -21.42 1.07
CA LYS A 1045 10.70 -22.07 1.95
C LYS A 1045 10.00 -23.19 2.73
N VAL A 1046 10.62 -24.37 2.75
CA VAL A 1046 10.14 -25.57 3.46
C VAL A 1046 10.85 -25.66 4.81
N GLY A 1047 10.10 -25.85 5.90
CA GLY A 1047 10.62 -26.17 7.24
C GLY A 1047 10.34 -27.63 7.62
N VAL A 1048 11.03 -28.15 8.63
CA VAL A 1048 10.89 -29.53 9.11
C VAL A 1048 10.56 -29.52 10.61
N THR A 1049 9.57 -30.29 11.06
CA THR A 1049 9.28 -30.47 12.49
C THR A 1049 10.29 -31.40 13.15
N SER A 1050 10.38 -31.43 14.49
CA SER A 1050 11.26 -32.33 15.26
C SER A 1050 11.10 -33.83 14.92
N ASP A 1051 9.97 -34.20 14.33
CA ASP A 1051 9.58 -35.57 14.05
C ASP A 1051 9.79 -35.94 12.57
N GLY A 1052 10.49 -35.09 11.80
CA GLY A 1052 10.87 -35.36 10.41
C GLY A 1052 9.80 -35.09 9.36
N LYS A 1053 8.72 -34.36 9.69
CA LYS A 1053 7.67 -34.00 8.72
C LYS A 1053 7.91 -32.61 8.13
N TYR A 1054 7.87 -32.52 6.81
CA TYR A 1054 8.04 -31.28 6.05
C TYR A 1054 6.76 -30.44 6.11
N TYR A 1055 6.88 -29.13 6.36
CA TYR A 1055 5.77 -28.17 6.30
C TYR A 1055 6.16 -26.93 5.49
N GLN A 1056 5.16 -26.29 4.89
CA GLN A 1056 5.32 -25.12 4.03
C GLN A 1056 5.18 -23.84 4.86
N ALA A 1057 6.15 -22.92 4.78
CA ALA A 1057 6.05 -21.57 5.35
C ALA A 1057 5.77 -20.56 4.23
N GLY A 1058 4.50 -20.17 4.07
CA GLY A 1058 4.05 -19.10 3.17
C GLY A 1058 2.86 -19.50 2.30
N PHE A 1059 1.81 -18.66 2.31
CA PHE A 1059 0.57 -18.83 1.56
C PHE A 1059 0.37 -17.69 0.54
N GLY A 1060 -0.13 -18.03 -0.65
CA GLY A 1060 -0.63 -17.09 -1.66
C GLY A 1060 -2.16 -17.12 -1.72
N LEU A 1061 -2.79 -15.98 -2.00
CA LEU A 1061 -4.24 -15.79 -2.09
C LEU A 1061 -4.67 -15.66 -3.56
N GLY A 1062 -5.78 -16.32 -3.93
CA GLY A 1062 -6.46 -16.19 -5.21
C GLY A 1062 -7.97 -16.05 -5.00
N ILE A 1063 -8.67 -15.41 -5.94
CA ILE A 1063 -10.11 -15.13 -5.90
C ILE A 1063 -10.79 -15.91 -7.03
N ASP A 1064 -11.81 -16.70 -6.71
CA ASP A 1064 -12.73 -17.32 -7.68
C ASP A 1064 -14.13 -16.71 -7.52
N ASN A 1065 -14.86 -16.52 -8.63
CA ASN A 1065 -16.16 -15.86 -8.68
C ASN A 1065 -17.14 -16.66 -9.53
N SER A 1066 -17.77 -17.66 -8.92
CA SER A 1066 -19.02 -18.24 -9.41
C SER A 1066 -20.12 -17.99 -8.39
N GLY A 1067 -20.93 -16.94 -8.60
CA GLY A 1067 -22.18 -16.76 -7.83
C GLY A 1067 -22.57 -15.35 -7.39
N GLY A 1068 -21.81 -14.30 -7.72
CA GLY A 1068 -22.27 -12.92 -7.46
C GLY A 1068 -22.24 -12.49 -5.99
N THR A 1069 -21.42 -13.15 -5.16
CA THR A 1069 -21.01 -12.64 -3.84
C THR A 1069 -19.49 -12.78 -3.76
N VAL A 1070 -18.77 -11.68 -3.52
CA VAL A 1070 -17.32 -11.74 -3.29
C VAL A 1070 -17.09 -12.50 -1.98
N GLN A 1071 -16.76 -13.78 -2.09
CA GLN A 1071 -16.27 -14.56 -0.97
C GLN A 1071 -14.78 -14.79 -1.20
N SER A 1072 -13.95 -14.18 -0.35
CA SER A 1072 -12.56 -14.61 -0.22
C SER A 1072 -12.57 -16.03 0.34
N GLN A 1073 -12.46 -17.02 -0.54
CA GLN A 1073 -12.40 -18.42 -0.12
C GLN A 1073 -10.96 -18.91 -0.19
N PHE A 1074 -10.49 -19.47 0.93
CA PHE A 1074 -9.26 -20.24 1.00
C PHE A 1074 -9.63 -21.71 0.79
N LEU A 1075 -9.49 -22.21 -0.45
CA LEU A 1075 -9.83 -23.59 -0.81
C LEU A 1075 -8.56 -24.44 -0.82
N VAL A 1076 -8.49 -25.40 0.10
CA VAL A 1076 -7.38 -26.36 0.21
C VAL A 1076 -7.93 -27.76 0.00
N THR A 1077 -7.51 -28.42 -1.09
CA THR A 1077 -7.83 -29.83 -1.36
C THR A 1077 -6.72 -30.70 -0.79
N VAL A 1078 -6.95 -31.27 0.39
CA VAL A 1078 -6.00 -32.17 1.08
C VAL A 1078 -6.75 -33.23 1.87
N ASP A 1079 -6.16 -34.43 2.00
CA ASP A 1079 -6.70 -35.50 2.85
C ASP A 1079 -6.60 -35.17 4.35
N THR A 1080 -5.67 -34.29 4.73
CA THR A 1080 -5.48 -33.81 6.10
C THR A 1080 -4.91 -32.39 6.11
N PHE A 1081 -5.58 -31.48 6.82
CA PHE A 1081 -5.12 -30.10 7.04
C PHE A 1081 -5.01 -29.87 8.55
N ALA A 1082 -3.87 -29.39 9.04
CA ALA A 1082 -3.69 -29.10 10.45
C ALA A 1082 -2.91 -27.80 10.66
N ILE A 1083 -3.38 -26.96 11.59
CA ILE A 1083 -2.60 -25.82 12.08
C ILE A 1083 -1.74 -26.33 13.22
N ILE A 1084 -0.44 -26.11 13.11
CA ILE A 1084 0.54 -26.55 14.09
C ILE A 1084 0.86 -25.35 14.98
N GLY A 1085 0.45 -25.41 16.24
CA GLY A 1085 0.88 -24.46 17.26
C GLY A 1085 2.18 -24.94 17.88
N SER A 1086 3.28 -24.22 17.65
CA SER A 1086 4.47 -24.32 18.50
C SER A 1086 4.27 -23.45 19.74
N SER A 1087 3.99 -24.09 20.87
CA SER A 1087 4.00 -23.41 22.16
C SER A 1087 5.45 -23.34 22.66
N ALA A 1088 5.84 -22.24 23.31
CA ALA A 1088 7.10 -22.17 24.04
C ALA A 1088 7.13 -23.29 25.10
N GLY A 1089 7.87 -24.37 24.83
CA GLY A 1089 7.84 -25.61 25.62
C GLY A 1089 7.91 -26.93 24.82
N GLY A 1090 8.01 -26.89 23.49
CA GLY A 1090 8.40 -28.05 22.66
C GLY A 1090 7.33 -29.13 22.43
N SER A 1091 6.14 -29.02 23.04
CA SER A 1091 5.01 -29.89 22.69
C SER A 1091 4.25 -29.29 21.51
N THR A 1092 4.25 -30.00 20.38
CA THR A 1092 3.45 -29.66 19.20
C THR A 1092 1.97 -29.83 19.52
N THR A 1093 1.19 -28.75 19.45
CA THR A 1093 -0.27 -28.81 19.62
C THR A 1093 -0.97 -28.61 18.28
N TYR A 1094 -2.08 -29.31 18.08
CA TYR A 1094 -2.90 -29.23 16.87
C TYR A 1094 -4.26 -28.61 17.20
N PRO A 1095 -4.34 -27.28 17.40
CA PRO A 1095 -5.59 -26.62 17.80
C PRO A 1095 -6.68 -26.70 16.72
N PHE A 1096 -6.30 -26.95 15.46
CA PHE A 1096 -7.20 -27.06 14.33
C PHE A 1096 -6.75 -28.23 13.45
N VAL A 1097 -7.59 -29.25 13.29
CA VAL A 1097 -7.34 -30.38 12.38
C VAL A 1097 -8.59 -30.68 11.58
N PHE A 1098 -8.45 -30.74 10.27
CA PHE A 1098 -9.44 -31.27 9.35
C PHE A 1098 -8.90 -32.57 8.77
N GLN A 1099 -9.57 -33.68 9.05
CA GLN A 1099 -9.14 -35.01 8.59
C GLN A 1099 -10.37 -35.87 8.29
N GLY A 1100 -10.37 -36.55 7.14
CA GLY A 1100 -11.44 -37.49 6.78
C GLY A 1100 -12.84 -36.85 6.69
N GLY A 1101 -12.93 -35.56 6.34
CA GLY A 1101 -14.20 -34.83 6.24
C GLY A 1101 -14.76 -34.32 7.56
N GLN A 1102 -14.02 -34.46 8.68
CA GLN A 1102 -14.42 -33.99 10.01
C GLN A 1102 -13.45 -32.93 10.53
N LEU A 1103 -14.00 -31.91 11.20
CA LEU A 1103 -13.24 -30.84 11.86
C LEU A 1103 -13.10 -31.13 13.36
N PHE A 1104 -11.85 -31.14 13.84
CA PHE A 1104 -11.48 -31.29 15.24
C PHE A 1104 -10.90 -29.97 15.77
N LEU A 1105 -11.49 -29.45 16.84
CA LEU A 1105 -11.07 -28.23 17.53
C LEU A 1105 -10.84 -28.55 19.00
N SER A 1106 -9.66 -28.24 19.54
CA SER A 1106 -9.32 -28.55 20.95
C SER A 1106 -9.96 -27.58 21.94
N GLN A 1107 -10.11 -26.30 21.58
CA GLN A 1107 -10.77 -25.26 22.38
C GLN A 1107 -11.19 -24.10 21.46
N ALA A 1108 -12.37 -23.52 21.69
CA ALA A 1108 -12.86 -22.35 20.94
C ALA A 1108 -13.46 -21.31 21.89
N LEU A 1109 -13.02 -20.06 21.78
CA LEU A 1109 -13.63 -18.90 22.45
C LEU A 1109 -14.45 -18.13 21.42
N ILE A 1110 -15.77 -18.10 21.57
CA ILE A 1110 -16.69 -17.50 20.61
C ILE A 1110 -17.40 -16.32 21.29
N GLY A 1111 -17.08 -15.09 20.88
CA GLY A 1111 -17.64 -13.88 21.50
C GLY A 1111 -19.14 -13.66 21.22
N LYS A 1112 -19.58 -13.95 20.00
CA LYS A 1112 -21.01 -14.05 19.58
C LYS A 1112 -21.09 -15.06 18.43
N GLY A 1113 -21.90 -16.10 18.56
CA GLY A 1113 -22.08 -17.12 17.52
C GLY A 1113 -23.56 -17.42 17.31
N TRP A 1114 -23.97 -17.53 16.04
CA TRP A 1114 -25.28 -18.04 15.65
C TRP A 1114 -25.10 -19.50 15.21
N ILE A 1115 -25.72 -20.42 15.95
CA ILE A 1115 -25.73 -21.85 15.62
C ILE A 1115 -27.17 -22.18 15.22
N THR A 1116 -27.40 -22.41 13.93
CA THR A 1116 -28.74 -22.70 13.39
C THR A 1116 -29.26 -24.05 13.87
N ASP A 1117 -28.41 -25.07 13.86
CA ASP A 1117 -28.70 -26.42 14.37
C ASP A 1117 -27.44 -27.01 15.03
N ALA A 1118 -27.57 -27.55 16.25
CA ALA A 1118 -26.45 -28.13 17.00
C ALA A 1118 -26.68 -29.62 17.31
N MET A 1119 -25.85 -30.51 16.75
CA MET A 1119 -25.82 -31.92 17.17
C MET A 1119 -24.90 -32.09 18.39
N ILE A 1120 -25.47 -31.97 19.58
CA ILE A 1120 -24.73 -32.12 20.86
C ILE A 1120 -24.71 -33.60 21.30
N GLY A 1121 -23.56 -34.11 21.75
CA GLY A 1121 -23.38 -35.53 22.10
C GLY A 1121 -24.24 -36.03 23.28
N ASN A 1122 -24.27 -35.32 24.41
CA ASN A 1122 -25.08 -35.74 25.59
C ASN A 1122 -25.61 -34.58 26.43
N SER A 1123 -24.77 -33.62 26.83
CA SER A 1123 -25.19 -32.46 27.64
C SER A 1123 -24.38 -31.19 27.33
N ILE A 1124 -24.96 -30.03 27.64
CA ILE A 1124 -24.28 -28.74 27.78
C ILE A 1124 -24.40 -28.32 29.26
N GLN A 1125 -23.31 -27.96 29.92
CA GLN A 1125 -23.33 -27.62 31.34
C GLN A 1125 -22.44 -26.42 31.66
N ALA A 1126 -22.79 -25.71 32.74
CA ALA A 1126 -21.97 -24.63 33.27
C ALA A 1126 -20.66 -25.16 33.88
N THR A 1127 -19.59 -24.37 33.78
CA THR A 1127 -18.34 -24.63 34.52
C THR A 1127 -18.47 -24.31 36.01
N ALA A 1128 -19.33 -23.35 36.36
CA ALA A 1128 -19.64 -23.03 37.75
C ALA A 1128 -20.47 -24.17 38.37
N VAL A 1129 -20.10 -24.55 39.59
CA VAL A 1129 -20.75 -25.62 40.35
C VAL A 1129 -21.39 -25.08 41.62
N ASP A 1130 -22.42 -25.76 42.11
CA ASP A 1130 -22.99 -25.51 43.43
C ASP A 1130 -22.07 -26.03 44.55
N SER A 1131 -22.44 -25.76 45.81
CA SER A 1131 -21.74 -26.25 47.00
C SER A 1131 -21.63 -27.77 47.11
N LEU A 1132 -22.31 -28.53 46.23
CA LEU A 1132 -22.26 -29.99 46.13
C LEU A 1132 -21.51 -30.48 44.88
N GLY A 1133 -20.83 -29.58 44.16
CA GLY A 1133 -20.00 -29.91 42.99
C GLY A 1133 -20.78 -30.17 41.70
N ARG A 1134 -22.08 -29.84 41.65
CA ARG A 1134 -22.95 -30.05 40.48
C ARG A 1134 -23.03 -28.78 39.64
N PRO A 1135 -23.09 -28.85 38.30
CA PRO A 1135 -23.21 -27.65 37.45
C PRO A 1135 -24.41 -26.79 37.84
N ILE A 1136 -24.24 -25.46 37.91
CA ILE A 1136 -25.34 -24.53 38.25
C ILE A 1136 -26.46 -24.53 37.20
N TRP A 1137 -26.16 -24.93 35.96
CA TRP A 1137 -27.16 -25.33 35.00
C TRP A 1137 -26.63 -26.43 34.08
N GLU A 1138 -27.55 -27.28 33.63
CA GLU A 1138 -27.27 -28.39 32.71
C GLU A 1138 -28.44 -28.55 31.75
N LEU A 1139 -28.17 -28.63 30.45
CA LEU A 1139 -29.10 -29.03 29.41
C LEU A 1139 -28.70 -30.42 28.91
N ASN A 1140 -29.48 -31.43 29.27
CA ASN A 1140 -29.21 -32.84 28.97
C ASN A 1140 -30.31 -33.40 28.05
N LYS A 1141 -29.92 -34.13 27.00
CA LYS A 1141 -30.90 -34.69 26.04
C LYS A 1141 -31.82 -35.75 26.65
N THR A 1142 -31.39 -36.42 27.71
CA THR A 1142 -32.13 -37.50 28.38
C THR A 1142 -32.95 -36.99 29.55
N THR A 1143 -32.41 -36.06 30.35
CA THR A 1143 -33.03 -35.63 31.61
C THR A 1143 -33.65 -34.22 31.56
N GLY A 1144 -33.42 -33.45 30.49
CA GLY A 1144 -33.99 -32.11 30.31
C GLY A 1144 -33.05 -31.00 30.78
N PHE A 1145 -33.61 -29.82 31.08
CA PHE A 1145 -32.86 -28.65 31.52
C PHE A 1145 -32.99 -28.44 33.03
N VAL A 1146 -31.88 -28.40 33.75
CA VAL A 1146 -31.84 -28.20 35.21
C VAL A 1146 -31.13 -26.90 35.51
N GLN A 1147 -31.68 -26.07 36.41
CA GLN A 1147 -30.99 -24.94 37.03
C GLN A 1147 -30.93 -25.14 38.54
N ARG A 1148 -29.78 -24.83 39.14
CA ARG A 1148 -29.50 -24.98 40.57
C ARG A 1148 -29.02 -23.65 41.12
N SER A 1149 -29.39 -23.33 42.35
CA SER A 1149 -28.82 -22.17 43.03
C SER A 1149 -27.36 -22.44 43.43
N ALA A 1150 -26.52 -21.40 43.45
CA ALA A 1150 -25.09 -21.54 43.76
C ALA A 1150 -24.81 -22.06 45.18
N ASP A 1151 -25.74 -21.83 46.10
CA ASP A 1151 -25.73 -22.24 47.51
C ASP A 1151 -26.47 -23.56 47.78
N ALA A 1152 -26.97 -24.24 46.74
CA ALA A 1152 -27.79 -25.46 46.80
C ALA A 1152 -29.11 -25.34 47.60
N THR A 1153 -29.65 -24.13 47.76
CA THR A 1153 -30.95 -23.86 48.41
C THR A 1153 -32.18 -24.10 47.53
N GLY A 1154 -32.02 -24.47 46.26
CA GLY A 1154 -33.14 -24.89 45.42
C GLY A 1154 -32.73 -25.25 44.00
N SER A 1155 -33.63 -25.91 43.28
CA SER A 1155 -33.42 -26.25 41.87
C SER A 1155 -34.71 -26.23 41.07
N SER A 1156 -34.61 -25.97 39.78
CA SER A 1156 -35.70 -26.15 38.82
C SER A 1156 -35.28 -27.14 37.74
N GLU A 1157 -36.25 -27.89 37.23
CA GLU A 1157 -36.06 -28.92 36.21
C GLU A 1157 -37.17 -28.83 35.18
N LEU A 1158 -36.80 -28.57 33.94
CA LEU A 1158 -37.66 -28.63 32.76
C LEU A 1158 -37.42 -29.95 32.05
N THR A 1159 -38.41 -30.84 32.12
CA THR A 1159 -38.45 -32.09 31.36
C THR A 1159 -39.30 -31.91 30.10
N ALA A 1160 -39.36 -32.93 29.25
CA ALA A 1160 -40.25 -32.93 28.08
C ALA A 1160 -41.75 -32.82 28.43
N LYS A 1161 -42.15 -33.01 29.70
CA LYS A 1161 -43.57 -33.05 30.13
C LYS A 1161 -43.94 -32.01 31.18
N SER A 1162 -42.97 -31.53 31.97
CA SER A 1162 -43.23 -30.66 33.10
C SER A 1162 -42.04 -29.78 33.47
N LEU A 1163 -42.35 -28.61 34.02
CA LEU A 1163 -41.42 -27.75 34.75
C LEU A 1163 -41.65 -27.96 36.26
N ASN A 1164 -40.61 -28.38 36.97
CA ASN A 1164 -40.60 -28.74 38.39
C ASN A 1164 -39.71 -27.76 39.17
N PHE A 1165 -40.10 -27.37 40.38
CA PHE A 1165 -39.28 -26.58 41.30
C PHE A 1165 -39.14 -27.32 42.63
N TYR A 1166 -37.91 -27.48 43.10
CA TYR A 1166 -37.53 -28.20 44.31
C TYR A 1166 -36.92 -27.25 45.35
N ASP A 1167 -37.21 -27.50 46.63
CA ASP A 1167 -36.61 -26.78 47.76
C ASP A 1167 -35.22 -27.34 48.15
N PRO A 1168 -34.53 -26.79 49.18
CA PRO A 1168 -33.18 -27.24 49.56
C PRO A 1168 -33.10 -28.74 49.91
N ASN A 1169 -34.22 -29.34 50.34
CA ASN A 1169 -34.29 -30.75 50.73
C ASN A 1169 -34.63 -31.67 49.54
N GLY A 1170 -34.73 -31.13 48.32
CA GLY A 1170 -35.15 -31.86 47.13
C GLY A 1170 -36.66 -32.12 47.06
N THR A 1171 -37.48 -31.44 47.86
CA THR A 1171 -38.93 -31.63 47.85
C THR A 1171 -39.56 -30.79 46.75
N LEU A 1172 -40.35 -31.42 45.88
CA LEU A 1172 -41.10 -30.73 44.81
C LEU A 1172 -42.13 -29.77 45.43
N ARG A 1173 -42.00 -28.47 45.16
CA ARG A 1173 -42.90 -27.41 45.65
C ARG A 1173 -43.91 -26.97 44.61
N VAL A 1174 -43.48 -26.88 43.36
CA VAL A 1174 -44.31 -26.41 42.25
C VAL A 1174 -44.05 -27.28 41.02
N ARG A 1175 -45.12 -27.73 40.37
CA ARG A 1175 -45.08 -28.44 39.10
C ARG A 1175 -46.06 -27.78 38.12
N LEU A 1176 -45.60 -27.54 36.90
CA LEU A 1176 -46.36 -26.93 35.82
C LEU A 1176 -46.21 -27.82 34.58
N GLY A 1177 -47.28 -28.06 33.82
CA GLY A 1177 -47.23 -28.90 32.61
C GLY A 1177 -48.28 -30.01 32.58
N ARG A 1178 -47.99 -31.13 31.89
CA ARG A 1178 -48.92 -32.24 31.71
C ARG A 1178 -48.76 -33.26 32.84
N TRP A 1179 -49.85 -33.45 33.59
CA TRP A 1179 -49.93 -34.36 34.74
C TRP A 1179 -50.57 -35.64 34.23
N THR A 1180 -49.73 -36.59 33.81
CA THR A 1180 -50.17 -37.97 33.56
C THR A 1180 -49.62 -38.86 34.64
#